data_AF-A0A1Z8ZPP2-F1
#
_entry.id   AF-A0A1Z8ZPP2-F1
#
_cell.length_a   1.000
_cell.length_b   1.000
_cell.length_c   1.000
_cell.angle_alpha   90.00
_cell.angle_beta   90.00
_cell.angle_gamma   90.00
#
_symmetry.space_group_name_H-M   'P 1'
#
loop_
_entity.id
_entity.type
_entity.pdbx_description
1 polymer ?
#
loop_
_entity_poly.entity_id
_entity_poly.type
_entity_poly.pdbx_seq_one_letter_code
_entity_poly.pdbx_strand_id
1 'polypeptide(L)'
;MSLQYLPIALLLLVSPVFAQKPNVVVIISDDAGYADWEFMDEYLQTLNPGQAASPVPTPNLNALRGRGTLLTSAYTAAVCSPSRAAIVTGSYQQRVGYEYNINNLMGATAIDGLSPDTTTIFDRMGAEGYTTGAIGKWHIGARANDNGLGNRPENQGVDEFFGIWKGSRNYTIGSVTGSGELRETITSPFSDTVLETTAPWNTTNNYVTNAFGIGAVDFIDRHYDDPDPFFLYVAFTAPHGPIGPSPDIDDPRLAGLTDRRKDYASMVLTMDKEIGNILNKLDDPAGDGSISLTDNTLVIFINDNGGANGIGTVNAPLNNFKGSVYEGGTRVPMIIAGPGLPENDTYHEPIHSIDILPTCLEAAGAIPPADIDGVSLIPHLKGTTTEPPHEVLTIRSESKVGVRKGKWKLTSNSTSAPFSLFDLSSDIGESTNLANANPEIVEELLKDFTAFEVGADKPRHAGLNKSPGSINLNDRFILNPQPVDLGSFTSNLTLVGGALLNGDFNAGGGSGAQTFDQTPTWQNIGTGAGSLNATQTSLDANGTRNAIIAETATREFGLETNHTLATGEIFQTTYQWRDASNWNDPGDKIRVSLFTTSNDSLSGTPTILASLDSELSSLDSSYQSEIALFPPIPASANGKKLFVSLNSAQIGSGFARLDDFTLDRGAIGDGGGANPPVALNWSTQNAWTDPDTASQDTLLSLDAFAGCVLEFPTTDNFSYTANNNMMRPTGLTFMLNSLKMTGDFIGANPQSATIAGNELLFSNDLSGTPPSLSLGSKGPDFSYEISNPFILYHDLTIDGDGTATFTLNGEISEYLNPANLTKTGTSHLHLTTSPTYTGTTSITEGQLTIGDQVKLSTSSQVVIGPDGTLGGTGSIDAEIIGSGTISPGQSTGALTATNDAKIGALLIEIDGPSNDRFDVTGSLDITGATLTLADLGGGLTEPIYTIASYGSLTGTFTNINNFPAGYSIDYAFGGSKIVLISDTDPFTIWSQTTNGLTGEDAGFGADPDKDGLPNSIEFILGTNPATPDQNPPLLFEFFNGNTLASFPLAAQASYLSPRAQFSDDLETWQDQIAGVDGNLTIDENFFAPSLHKVTIEFAGIITDHHFFRLQVNR
;
A
#
# COMPACT_ATOMS: atom_id res chain seq x y z
N MET A 1 36.84 41.96 67.43
CA MET A 1 38.30 42.23 67.47
C MET A 1 39.02 40.89 67.63
N SER A 2 40.28 40.82 67.18
CA SER A 2 41.21 39.66 67.13
C SER A 2 41.02 38.60 66.03
N LEU A 3 42.00 38.62 65.11
CA LEU A 3 42.48 37.53 64.23
C LEU A 3 42.84 36.27 65.04
N GLN A 4 42.75 35.09 64.42
CA GLN A 4 43.76 34.02 64.60
C GLN A 4 43.82 33.03 63.42
N TYR A 5 45.07 32.80 62.99
CA TYR A 5 45.73 31.92 62.01
C TYR A 5 45.07 30.59 61.57
N LEU A 6 45.27 30.24 60.29
CA LEU A 6 45.28 28.87 59.77
C LEU A 6 46.56 28.65 58.92
N PRO A 7 47.27 27.52 59.04
CA PRO A 7 48.56 27.29 58.39
C PRO A 7 48.45 26.74 56.97
N ILE A 8 49.50 26.98 56.19
CA ILE A 8 49.75 26.51 54.82
C ILE A 8 49.81 24.98 54.80
N ALA A 9 48.93 24.35 54.00
CA ALA A 9 49.03 22.96 53.59
C ALA A 9 49.54 22.92 52.14
N LEU A 10 50.70 22.28 51.95
CA LEU A 10 51.31 22.01 50.65
C LEU A 10 50.50 20.90 49.96
N LEU A 11 49.67 21.26 48.98
CA LEU A 11 48.94 20.31 48.13
C LEU A 11 49.89 19.82 47.02
N LEU A 12 50.32 18.56 47.08
CA LEU A 12 50.91 17.87 45.95
C LEU A 12 49.83 17.71 44.88
N LEU A 13 49.92 18.53 43.82
CA LEU A 13 49.16 18.34 42.58
C LEU A 13 49.70 17.09 41.88
N VAL A 14 49.07 15.95 42.13
CA VAL A 14 49.11 14.81 41.22
C VAL A 14 48.14 15.15 40.10
N SER A 15 48.62 15.72 39.01
CA SER A 15 47.82 15.81 37.78
C SER A 15 47.49 14.39 37.33
N PRO A 16 46.22 14.04 37.04
CA PRO A 16 45.95 12.79 36.38
C PRO A 16 46.64 12.82 35.02
N VAL A 17 47.57 11.88 34.80
CA VAL A 17 48.04 11.56 33.46
C VAL A 17 46.81 11.00 32.75
N PHE A 18 46.15 11.82 31.93
CA PHE A 18 45.14 11.33 31.00
C PHE A 18 45.82 10.27 30.14
N ALA A 19 45.26 9.05 30.10
CA ALA A 19 45.73 8.04 29.16
C ALA A 19 45.66 8.62 27.75
N GLN A 20 46.76 8.59 27.02
CA GLN A 20 46.84 9.12 25.66
C GLN A 20 45.83 8.39 24.77
N LYS A 21 45.05 9.12 23.97
CA LYS A 21 44.14 8.51 22.99
C LYS A 21 44.97 7.63 22.03
N PRO A 22 44.51 6.41 21.68
CA PRO A 22 45.26 5.54 20.78
C PRO A 22 45.19 6.03 19.34
N ASN A 23 46.23 5.76 18.55
CA ASN A 23 46.12 5.85 17.09
C ASN A 23 45.16 4.77 16.59
N VAL A 24 44.59 4.97 15.41
CA VAL A 24 43.66 4.02 14.81
C VAL A 24 44.05 3.76 13.36
N VAL A 25 44.25 2.50 12.99
CA VAL A 25 44.62 2.07 11.64
C VAL A 25 43.62 1.02 11.15
N VAL A 26 42.91 1.32 10.07
CA VAL A 26 41.97 0.40 9.42
C VAL A 26 42.53 -0.03 8.07
N ILE A 27 42.89 -1.30 7.95
CA ILE A 27 43.47 -1.92 6.76
C ILE A 27 42.41 -2.75 6.04
N ILE A 28 42.24 -2.50 4.75
CA ILE A 28 41.19 -3.11 3.93
C ILE A 28 41.79 -3.75 2.68
N SER A 29 41.54 -5.05 2.48
CA SER A 29 41.80 -5.74 1.21
C SER A 29 40.57 -5.77 0.29
N ASP A 30 40.74 -6.18 -0.97
CA ASP A 30 39.70 -6.12 -2.00
C ASP A 30 39.59 -7.44 -2.78
N ASP A 31 38.43 -8.10 -2.71
CA ASP A 31 38.11 -9.38 -3.38
C ASP A 31 38.91 -10.62 -2.92
N ALA A 32 39.45 -10.64 -1.70
CA ALA A 32 40.12 -11.84 -1.22
C ALA A 32 39.13 -12.96 -0.85
N GLY A 33 39.51 -14.23 -1.07
CA GLY A 33 38.67 -15.35 -0.67
C GLY A 33 38.72 -15.63 0.83
N TYR A 34 37.64 -16.17 1.39
CA TYR A 34 37.55 -16.47 2.83
C TYR A 34 38.64 -17.44 3.33
N ALA A 35 39.08 -18.37 2.47
CA ALA A 35 40.11 -19.37 2.76
C ALA A 35 41.47 -19.04 2.13
N ASP A 36 41.68 -17.80 1.70
CA ASP A 36 42.93 -17.35 1.08
C ASP A 36 43.96 -16.79 2.06
N TRP A 37 43.76 -17.05 3.36
CA TRP A 37 44.53 -16.47 4.44
C TRP A 37 45.11 -17.55 5.34
N GLU A 38 46.43 -17.49 5.57
CA GLU A 38 47.12 -18.42 6.47
C GLU A 38 46.53 -18.35 7.89
N PHE A 39 46.13 -17.16 8.36
CA PHE A 39 45.60 -16.98 9.72
C PHE A 39 44.21 -17.60 9.92
N MET A 40 43.54 -18.01 8.83
CA MET A 40 42.24 -18.67 8.88
C MET A 40 42.36 -20.19 8.97
N ASP A 41 43.53 -20.77 8.69
CA ASP A 41 43.70 -22.21 8.54
C ASP A 41 43.28 -23.00 9.79
N GLU A 42 43.67 -22.53 10.99
CA GLU A 42 43.30 -23.19 12.24
C GLU A 42 41.77 -23.27 12.41
N TYR A 43 41.06 -22.16 12.17
CA TYR A 43 39.60 -22.11 12.24
C TYR A 43 38.93 -22.95 11.15
N LEU A 44 39.44 -22.91 9.91
CA LEU A 44 38.86 -23.67 8.81
C LEU A 44 38.96 -25.19 9.03
N GLN A 45 40.00 -25.68 9.71
CA GLN A 45 40.07 -27.09 10.12
C GLN A 45 38.95 -27.48 11.09
N THR A 46 38.41 -26.55 11.88
CA THR A 46 37.27 -26.82 12.77
C THR A 46 35.96 -26.96 12.01
N LEU A 47 35.81 -26.24 10.89
CA LEU A 47 34.61 -26.27 10.05
C LEU A 47 34.62 -27.44 9.06
N ASN A 48 35.77 -27.73 8.46
CA ASN A 48 35.93 -28.76 7.45
C ASN A 48 37.23 -29.55 7.68
N PRO A 49 37.23 -30.50 8.64
CA PRO A 49 38.42 -31.27 8.97
C PRO A 49 39.03 -31.98 7.76
N GLY A 50 40.32 -31.71 7.49
CA GLY A 50 41.02 -32.27 6.33
C GLY A 50 41.00 -31.37 5.09
N GLN A 51 40.40 -30.16 5.18
CA GLN A 51 40.66 -29.09 4.21
C GLN A 51 42.16 -28.81 4.13
N ALA A 52 42.69 -28.57 2.93
CA ALA A 52 44.09 -28.17 2.79
C ALA A 52 44.29 -26.76 3.35
N ALA A 53 45.40 -26.56 4.06
CA ALA A 53 45.85 -25.23 4.48
C ALA A 53 46.00 -24.31 3.27
N SER A 54 45.79 -23.01 3.48
CA SER A 54 45.90 -22.02 2.43
C SER A 54 47.33 -22.01 1.88
N PRO A 55 47.53 -22.20 0.58
CA PRO A 55 48.87 -22.10 -0.01
C PRO A 55 49.31 -20.65 -0.23
N VAL A 56 48.53 -19.67 0.25
CA VAL A 56 48.80 -18.23 0.14
C VAL A 56 49.44 -17.74 1.45
N PRO A 57 50.75 -17.46 1.47
CA PRO A 57 51.45 -17.08 2.71
C PRO A 57 51.12 -15.65 3.14
N THR A 58 50.76 -15.46 4.41
CA THR A 58 50.49 -14.14 5.00
C THR A 58 51.10 -14.02 6.41
N PRO A 59 52.43 -14.08 6.52
CA PRO A 59 53.12 -14.11 7.81
C PRO A 59 52.90 -12.86 8.67
N ASN A 60 52.75 -11.67 8.07
CA ASN A 60 52.57 -10.44 8.84
C ASN A 60 51.15 -10.35 9.42
N LEU A 61 50.14 -10.73 8.65
CA LEU A 61 48.77 -10.87 9.16
C LEU A 61 48.64 -12.02 10.17
N ASN A 62 49.41 -13.11 10.03
CA ASN A 62 49.53 -14.13 11.08
C ASN A 62 50.11 -13.56 12.39
N ALA A 63 51.12 -12.69 12.29
CA ALA A 63 51.68 -12.02 13.47
C ALA A 63 50.67 -11.06 14.11
N LEU A 64 49.92 -10.29 13.30
CA LEU A 64 48.83 -9.44 13.77
C LEU A 64 47.73 -10.26 14.46
N ARG A 65 47.35 -11.40 13.86
CA ARG A 65 46.41 -12.36 14.45
C ARG A 65 46.85 -12.83 15.84
N GLY A 66 48.13 -13.16 16.01
CA GLY A 66 48.68 -13.59 17.30
C GLY A 66 48.62 -12.50 18.37
N ARG A 67 48.58 -11.23 17.98
CA ARG A 67 48.49 -10.05 18.85
C ARG A 67 47.08 -9.51 19.03
N GLY A 68 46.09 -10.13 18.40
CA GLY A 68 44.72 -9.64 18.42
C GLY A 68 43.70 -10.75 18.49
N THR A 69 42.47 -10.37 18.21
CA THR A 69 41.32 -11.26 18.15
C THR A 69 40.90 -11.49 16.70
N LEU A 70 40.72 -12.74 16.29
CA LEU A 70 40.12 -13.11 14.99
C LEU A 70 38.61 -13.13 15.11
N LEU A 71 37.93 -12.44 14.21
CA LEU A 71 36.47 -12.48 14.10
C LEU A 71 36.10 -13.37 12.92
N THR A 72 35.46 -14.51 13.22
CA THR A 72 35.16 -15.54 12.21
C THR A 72 33.81 -15.37 11.53
N SER A 73 33.00 -14.40 11.97
CA SER A 73 31.63 -14.19 11.46
C SER A 73 31.42 -12.70 11.14
N ALA A 74 32.41 -12.09 10.49
CA ALA A 74 32.32 -10.70 10.04
C ALA A 74 31.61 -10.62 8.69
N TYR A 75 30.63 -9.73 8.59
CA TYR A 75 29.82 -9.53 7.39
C TYR A 75 30.06 -8.16 6.77
N THR A 76 29.94 -8.09 5.45
CA THR A 76 29.98 -6.85 4.67
C THR A 76 28.84 -6.83 3.64
N ALA A 77 28.68 -5.70 2.95
CA ALA A 77 27.91 -5.69 1.71
C ALA A 77 28.55 -6.60 0.64
N ALA A 78 27.73 -7.14 -0.26
CA ALA A 78 28.19 -8.14 -1.24
C ALA A 78 29.19 -7.62 -2.30
N VAL A 79 29.37 -6.30 -2.42
CA VAL A 79 30.30 -5.67 -3.36
C VAL A 79 30.98 -4.43 -2.75
N CYS A 80 32.14 -4.08 -3.33
CA CYS A 80 33.13 -3.20 -2.72
C CYS A 80 32.66 -1.77 -2.42
N SER A 81 31.93 -1.08 -3.29
CA SER A 81 31.56 0.33 -3.06
C SER A 81 30.52 0.48 -1.94
N PRO A 82 29.38 -0.26 -1.99
CA PRO A 82 28.45 -0.41 -0.87
C PRO A 82 29.13 -0.77 0.46
N SER A 83 30.07 -1.72 0.45
CA SER A 83 30.78 -2.13 1.66
C SER A 83 31.63 -1.01 2.24
N ARG A 84 32.33 -0.27 1.38
CA ARG A 84 33.11 0.91 1.79
C ARG A 84 32.23 2.02 2.32
N ALA A 85 31.08 2.28 1.68
CA ALA A 85 30.09 3.21 2.20
C ALA A 85 29.66 2.80 3.62
N ALA A 86 29.32 1.54 3.85
CA ALA A 86 28.95 1.04 5.17
C ALA A 86 30.06 1.20 6.23
N ILE A 87 31.33 0.97 5.86
CA ILE A 87 32.48 1.18 6.75
C ILE A 87 32.63 2.66 7.12
N VAL A 88 32.54 3.56 6.14
CA VAL A 88 32.79 4.98 6.39
C VAL A 88 31.61 5.68 7.04
N THR A 89 30.38 5.17 6.95
CA THR A 89 29.20 5.79 7.58
C THR A 89 28.82 5.14 8.91
N GLY A 90 29.24 3.89 9.16
CA GLY A 90 28.78 3.12 10.30
C GLY A 90 27.31 2.69 10.21
N SER A 91 26.69 2.85 9.03
CA SER A 91 25.30 2.51 8.77
C SER A 91 25.20 1.56 7.58
N TYR A 92 24.15 0.76 7.53
CA TYR A 92 23.83 0.02 6.31
C TYR A 92 23.72 0.99 5.14
N GLN A 93 24.42 0.68 4.06
CA GLN A 93 24.56 1.57 2.92
C GLN A 93 23.21 2.00 2.31
N GLN A 94 22.16 1.17 2.49
CA GLN A 94 20.81 1.48 2.04
C GLN A 94 20.13 2.60 2.82
N ARG A 95 20.47 2.78 4.10
CA ARG A 95 19.92 3.86 4.92
C ARG A 95 20.41 5.24 4.48
N VAL A 96 21.53 5.27 3.76
CA VAL A 96 22.11 6.48 3.16
C VAL A 96 21.98 6.51 1.63
N GLY A 97 21.08 5.68 1.07
CA GLY A 97 20.78 5.67 -0.37
C GLY A 97 21.92 5.17 -1.26
N TYR A 98 22.89 4.44 -0.72
CA TYR A 98 24.07 3.94 -1.43
C TYR A 98 23.93 2.44 -1.73
N GLU A 99 23.24 2.10 -2.82
CA GLU A 99 22.93 0.70 -3.14
C GLU A 99 23.98 0.02 -4.02
N TYR A 100 24.62 0.78 -4.93
CA TYR A 100 25.35 0.21 -6.06
C TYR A 100 26.84 0.56 -6.04
N ASN A 101 27.66 -0.19 -6.79
CA ASN A 101 28.95 0.36 -7.22
C ASN A 101 28.71 1.61 -8.08
N ILE A 102 29.62 2.57 -8.06
CA ILE A 102 29.47 3.85 -8.76
C ILE A 102 30.21 3.87 -10.10
N ASN A 103 29.92 4.86 -10.95
CA ASN A 103 30.60 5.02 -12.23
C ASN A 103 31.98 5.72 -12.11
N ASN A 104 32.24 6.37 -10.97
CA ASN A 104 33.41 7.24 -10.72
C ASN A 104 33.53 8.38 -11.76
N LEU A 105 32.41 9.01 -12.10
CA LEU A 105 32.34 10.12 -13.04
C LEU A 105 32.87 11.41 -12.41
N MET A 106 34.02 11.89 -12.90
CA MET A 106 34.67 13.11 -12.39
C MET A 106 33.90 14.41 -12.69
N GLY A 107 33.02 14.38 -13.71
CA GLY A 107 32.21 15.53 -14.15
C GLY A 107 30.74 15.15 -14.31
N ALA A 108 30.22 14.27 -13.45
CA ALA A 108 28.80 13.97 -13.42
C ALA A 108 27.98 15.25 -13.26
N THR A 109 26.76 15.28 -13.81
CA THR A 109 25.82 16.38 -13.58
C THR A 109 24.92 16.14 -12.36
N ALA A 110 24.90 14.91 -11.84
CA ALA A 110 24.21 14.49 -10.62
C ALA A 110 25.19 13.80 -9.66
N ILE A 111 24.72 13.37 -8.49
CA ILE A 111 25.54 12.61 -7.53
C ILE A 111 25.88 11.23 -8.13
N ASP A 112 27.16 10.88 -8.12
CA ASP A 112 27.69 9.56 -8.45
C ASP A 112 28.68 9.15 -7.35
N GLY A 113 28.16 8.56 -6.29
CA GLY A 113 28.91 8.29 -5.06
C GLY A 113 28.17 8.67 -3.80
N LEU A 114 28.93 8.79 -2.72
CA LEU A 114 28.43 9.15 -1.40
C LEU A 114 28.00 10.60 -1.46
N SER A 115 26.91 10.91 -0.76
CA SER A 115 26.43 12.29 -0.70
C SER A 115 27.47 13.17 0.02
N PRO A 116 27.73 14.40 -0.45
CA PRO A 116 28.55 15.38 0.27
C PRO A 116 28.05 15.66 1.69
N ASP A 117 26.75 15.48 1.95
CA ASP A 117 26.13 15.76 3.25
C ASP A 117 26.25 14.58 4.24
N THR A 118 26.76 13.43 3.79
CA THR A 118 26.94 12.26 4.68
C THR A 118 28.14 12.46 5.59
N THR A 119 27.92 12.40 6.91
CA THR A 119 29.02 12.48 7.89
C THR A 119 29.78 11.16 7.94
N THR A 120 31.08 11.19 7.64
CA THR A 120 31.92 10.00 7.58
C THR A 120 32.70 9.73 8.86
N ILE A 121 33.33 8.55 8.94
CA ILE A 121 34.29 8.20 9.98
C ILE A 121 35.43 9.22 10.05
N PHE A 122 35.86 9.79 8.93
CA PHE A 122 36.92 10.80 8.91
C PHE A 122 36.45 12.10 9.56
N ASP A 123 35.26 12.59 9.21
CA ASP A 123 34.66 13.76 9.86
C ASP A 123 34.53 13.57 11.37
N ARG A 124 34.08 12.38 11.79
CA ARG A 124 33.86 12.06 13.21
C ARG A 124 35.18 11.90 13.97
N MET A 125 36.18 11.24 13.40
CA MET A 125 37.50 11.13 14.02
C MET A 125 38.21 12.49 14.09
N GLY A 126 38.11 13.30 13.03
CA GLY A 126 38.62 14.67 13.02
C GLY A 126 37.99 15.53 14.12
N ALA A 127 36.68 15.40 14.35
CA ALA A 127 35.99 16.06 15.46
C ALA A 127 36.51 15.64 16.86
N GLU A 128 37.09 14.44 16.97
CA GLU A 128 37.73 13.92 18.19
C GLU A 128 39.21 14.31 18.33
N GLY A 129 39.72 15.16 17.42
CA GLY A 129 41.08 15.68 17.43
C GLY A 129 42.09 14.80 16.71
N TYR A 130 41.66 13.92 15.81
CA TYR A 130 42.56 13.09 15.03
C TYR A 130 42.97 13.77 13.73
N THR A 131 44.23 13.62 13.32
CA THR A 131 44.62 13.82 11.92
C THR A 131 44.17 12.64 11.07
N THR A 132 43.51 12.89 9.94
CA THR A 132 42.86 11.84 9.15
C THR A 132 43.55 11.56 7.81
N GLY A 133 43.96 10.30 7.61
CA GLY A 133 44.63 9.83 6.40
C GLY A 133 43.82 8.76 5.67
N ALA A 134 43.73 8.85 4.34
CA ALA A 134 43.16 7.80 3.49
C ALA A 134 44.15 7.41 2.36
N ILE A 135 44.58 6.15 2.39
CA ILE A 135 45.55 5.59 1.46
C ILE A 135 44.89 4.51 0.61
N GLY A 136 45.05 4.60 -0.71
CA GLY A 136 44.62 3.57 -1.65
C GLY A 136 43.24 3.80 -2.29
N LYS A 137 42.42 2.74 -2.35
CA LYS A 137 41.13 2.74 -3.06
C LYS A 137 40.06 3.49 -2.26
N TRP A 138 39.60 4.61 -2.82
CA TRP A 138 38.45 5.36 -2.29
C TRP A 138 37.12 4.74 -2.72
N HIS A 139 36.88 4.67 -4.03
CA HIS A 139 35.69 4.09 -4.68
C HIS A 139 34.34 4.69 -4.30
N ILE A 140 34.23 5.62 -3.36
CA ILE A 140 32.93 6.20 -2.95
C ILE A 140 32.65 7.59 -3.54
N GLY A 141 33.52 8.11 -4.40
CA GLY A 141 33.28 9.34 -5.14
C GLY A 141 34.48 9.76 -5.98
N ALA A 142 34.28 10.60 -6.99
CA ALA A 142 35.36 11.14 -7.82
C ALA A 142 35.11 12.59 -8.26
N ARG A 143 33.99 13.17 -7.82
CA ARG A 143 33.51 14.46 -8.27
C ARG A 143 34.10 15.58 -7.43
N ALA A 144 34.67 16.58 -8.10
CA ALA A 144 35.13 17.81 -7.44
C ALA A 144 33.95 18.55 -6.82
N ASN A 145 34.22 19.42 -5.84
CA ASN A 145 33.17 20.23 -5.23
C ASN A 145 32.76 21.42 -6.10
N ASP A 146 32.25 21.13 -7.30
CA ASP A 146 31.53 22.09 -8.13
C ASP A 146 30.03 21.97 -7.88
N ASN A 147 29.38 23.12 -7.66
CA ASN A 147 27.93 23.20 -7.41
C ASN A 147 27.42 22.35 -6.23
N GLY A 148 28.26 22.09 -5.21
CA GLY A 148 27.86 21.41 -3.98
C GLY A 148 27.74 19.89 -4.09
N LEU A 149 28.29 19.25 -5.13
CA LEU A 149 28.15 17.81 -5.39
C LEU A 149 29.48 17.04 -5.20
N GLY A 150 30.44 17.63 -4.48
CA GLY A 150 31.79 17.08 -4.32
C GLY A 150 31.86 15.92 -3.33
N ASN A 151 32.37 14.77 -3.77
CA ASN A 151 32.46 13.56 -2.95
C ASN A 151 33.83 12.87 -3.03
N ARG A 152 34.86 13.64 -3.41
CA ARG A 152 36.26 13.26 -3.26
C ARG A 152 36.68 13.28 -1.77
N PRO A 153 37.77 12.58 -1.40
CA PRO A 153 38.25 12.48 -0.02
C PRO A 153 38.29 13.82 0.74
N GLU A 154 38.79 14.88 0.11
CA GLU A 154 38.91 16.21 0.74
C GLU A 154 37.56 16.87 1.09
N ASN A 155 36.45 16.35 0.57
CA ASN A 155 35.09 16.81 0.90
C ASN A 155 34.36 15.84 1.84
N GLN A 156 35.09 14.89 2.43
CA GLN A 156 34.57 13.78 3.23
C GLN A 156 35.47 13.60 4.48
N GLY A 157 35.93 14.70 5.06
CA GLY A 157 36.70 14.72 6.30
C GLY A 157 38.15 14.24 6.24
N VAL A 158 38.70 13.96 5.05
CA VAL A 158 40.07 13.45 4.89
C VAL A 158 41.08 14.61 4.81
N ASP A 159 42.02 14.66 5.76
CA ASP A 159 43.10 15.65 5.77
C ASP A 159 44.16 15.35 4.71
N GLU A 160 44.50 14.06 4.55
CA GLU A 160 45.50 13.61 3.60
C GLU A 160 45.07 12.36 2.83
N PHE A 161 45.07 12.46 1.51
CA PHE A 161 44.74 11.37 0.61
C PHE A 161 45.93 11.02 -0.28
N PHE A 162 46.26 9.73 -0.38
CA PHE A 162 47.17 9.20 -1.40
C PHE A 162 46.61 7.90 -1.97
N GLY A 163 46.13 7.93 -3.22
CA GLY A 163 45.37 6.79 -3.70
C GLY A 163 44.74 6.97 -5.07
N ILE A 164 43.63 6.26 -5.27
CA ILE A 164 42.80 6.32 -6.47
C ILE A 164 41.34 6.55 -6.10
N TRP A 165 40.62 7.30 -6.93
CA TRP A 165 39.18 7.46 -6.74
C TRP A 165 38.40 6.27 -7.29
N LYS A 166 38.91 5.63 -8.34
CA LYS A 166 38.25 4.52 -9.04
C LYS A 166 38.24 3.21 -8.25
N GLY A 167 37.25 2.37 -8.52
CA GLY A 167 37.12 1.05 -7.90
C GLY A 167 38.14 -0.02 -8.30
N SER A 168 38.91 0.17 -9.37
CA SER A 168 39.97 -0.74 -9.78
C SER A 168 40.89 -0.08 -10.82
N ARG A 169 42.10 -0.64 -10.96
CA ARG A 169 43.09 -0.24 -11.97
C ARG A 169 44.05 -1.38 -12.29
N ASN A 170 44.81 -1.24 -13.37
CA ASN A 170 46.01 -2.06 -13.57
C ASN A 170 47.05 -1.71 -12.48
N TYR A 171 47.73 -2.72 -11.95
CA TYR A 171 48.70 -2.56 -10.87
C TYR A 171 50.00 -1.88 -11.29
N THR A 172 50.34 -1.89 -12.59
CA THR A 172 51.50 -1.15 -13.08
C THR A 172 51.23 0.35 -13.08
N ILE A 173 52.09 1.11 -12.42
CA ILE A 173 52.06 2.59 -12.40
C ILE A 173 52.49 3.13 -13.77
N GLY A 174 51.80 4.18 -14.24
CA GLY A 174 52.02 4.79 -15.56
C GLY A 174 51.13 4.23 -16.67
N SER A 175 50.15 3.38 -16.35
CA SER A 175 49.36 2.63 -17.34
C SER A 175 47.89 3.04 -17.44
N VAL A 176 47.42 3.98 -16.61
CA VAL A 176 46.02 4.40 -16.53
C VAL A 176 45.87 5.91 -16.59
N THR A 177 44.66 6.38 -16.88
CA THR A 177 44.29 7.81 -16.92
C THR A 177 42.95 8.06 -16.20
N GLY A 178 42.66 9.31 -15.85
CA GLY A 178 41.39 9.72 -15.23
C GLY A 178 41.27 9.32 -13.75
N SER A 179 40.10 8.87 -13.33
CA SER A 179 39.82 8.54 -11.91
C SER A 179 40.62 7.36 -11.36
N GLY A 180 41.29 6.58 -12.22
CA GLY A 180 42.19 5.50 -11.82
C GLY A 180 43.65 5.93 -11.62
N GLU A 181 44.00 7.18 -11.95
CA GLU A 181 45.35 7.70 -11.74
C GLU A 181 45.70 7.74 -10.26
N LEU A 182 46.95 7.41 -9.95
CA LEU A 182 47.52 7.60 -8.62
C LEU A 182 47.62 9.10 -8.33
N ARG A 183 47.06 9.51 -7.20
CA ARG A 183 46.86 10.92 -6.82
C ARG A 183 47.24 11.15 -5.37
N GLU A 184 47.59 12.39 -5.10
CA GLU A 184 47.80 12.91 -3.76
C GLU A 184 46.97 14.18 -3.57
N THR A 185 46.39 14.33 -2.38
CA THR A 185 45.68 15.54 -1.96
C THR A 185 45.96 15.76 -0.48
N ILE A 186 46.62 16.87 -0.15
CA ILE A 186 46.98 17.25 1.23
C ILE A 186 46.22 18.53 1.58
N THR A 187 45.74 18.63 2.81
CA THR A 187 45.03 19.81 3.34
C THR A 187 45.89 21.07 3.33
N SER A 188 45.28 22.15 2.80
CA SER A 188 45.67 23.56 2.85
C SER A 188 47.07 24.01 2.33
N PRO A 189 47.12 24.63 1.12
CA PRO A 189 46.04 24.65 0.15
C PRO A 189 45.87 23.25 -0.45
N PHE A 190 44.61 22.81 -0.57
CA PHE A 190 44.30 21.57 -1.26
C PHE A 190 44.86 21.61 -2.68
N SER A 191 45.76 20.66 -2.98
CA SER A 191 46.38 20.50 -4.30
C SER A 191 46.23 19.06 -4.75
N ASP A 192 45.23 18.80 -5.61
CA ASP A 192 45.10 17.53 -6.32
C ASP A 192 46.27 17.36 -7.30
N THR A 193 47.18 16.45 -6.95
CA THR A 193 48.40 16.19 -7.71
C THR A 193 48.34 14.79 -8.29
N VAL A 194 48.43 14.69 -9.63
CA VAL A 194 48.54 13.40 -10.32
C VAL A 194 49.98 12.91 -10.25
N LEU A 195 50.18 11.74 -9.66
CA LEU A 195 51.49 11.12 -9.44
C LEU A 195 51.73 9.90 -10.33
N GLU A 196 50.83 9.63 -11.27
CA GLU A 196 50.88 8.46 -12.17
C GLU A 196 52.20 8.31 -12.95
N THR A 197 52.99 9.39 -13.13
CA THR A 197 54.29 9.37 -13.83
C THR A 197 55.43 10.05 -13.07
N THR A 198 55.23 10.41 -11.80
CA THR A 198 56.14 11.26 -11.02
C THR A 198 56.80 10.48 -9.87
N ALA A 199 58.13 10.54 -9.76
CA ALA A 199 58.88 10.01 -8.61
C ALA A 199 58.67 10.93 -7.38
N PRO A 200 58.78 10.45 -6.11
CA PRO A 200 59.62 9.34 -5.64
C PRO A 200 59.00 7.93 -5.75
N TRP A 201 57.73 7.84 -6.14
CA TRP A 201 56.91 6.62 -6.13
C TRP A 201 57.10 5.69 -7.34
N ASN A 202 58.20 5.85 -8.07
CA ASN A 202 58.76 4.78 -8.91
C ASN A 202 59.29 3.70 -7.97
N THR A 203 58.34 2.98 -7.35
CA THR A 203 58.60 1.88 -6.44
C THR A 203 59.48 0.85 -7.14
N THR A 204 60.23 0.07 -6.37
CA THR A 204 60.88 -1.13 -6.92
C THR A 204 59.80 -1.94 -7.65
N ASN A 205 59.88 -2.00 -8.98
CA ASN A 205 58.94 -2.66 -9.91
C ASN A 205 57.66 -1.89 -10.34
N ASN A 206 57.51 -0.58 -10.06
CA ASN A 206 56.37 0.25 -10.52
C ASN A 206 54.99 -0.37 -10.22
N TYR A 207 54.78 -0.82 -8.98
CA TYR A 207 53.59 -1.59 -8.59
C TYR A 207 52.77 -0.85 -7.53
N VAL A 208 51.45 -0.75 -7.74
CA VAL A 208 50.55 0.12 -6.95
C VAL A 208 50.40 -0.34 -5.50
N THR A 209 50.43 -1.64 -5.22
CA THR A 209 50.35 -2.16 -3.85
C THR A 209 51.52 -1.67 -3.00
N ASN A 210 52.75 -1.66 -3.57
CA ASN A 210 53.91 -1.09 -2.88
C ASN A 210 53.77 0.41 -2.68
N ALA A 211 53.21 1.13 -3.66
CA ALA A 211 52.99 2.56 -3.51
C ALA A 211 52.06 2.87 -2.33
N PHE A 212 50.97 2.12 -2.17
CA PHE A 212 50.07 2.29 -1.02
C PHE A 212 50.74 1.94 0.32
N GLY A 213 51.57 0.89 0.36
CA GLY A 213 52.37 0.57 1.54
C GLY A 213 53.31 1.71 1.95
N ILE A 214 54.06 2.25 0.99
CA ILE A 214 54.96 3.39 1.23
C ILE A 214 54.17 4.62 1.64
N GLY A 215 53.04 4.93 0.98
CA GLY A 215 52.20 6.08 1.35
C GLY A 215 51.68 6.01 2.78
N ALA A 216 51.29 4.82 3.24
CA ALA A 216 50.89 4.61 4.63
C ALA A 216 52.07 4.76 5.62
N VAL A 217 53.25 4.24 5.28
CA VAL A 217 54.48 4.43 6.08
C VAL A 217 54.88 5.90 6.16
N ASP A 218 54.80 6.64 5.05
CA ASP A 218 55.13 8.06 4.97
C ASP A 218 54.11 8.94 5.70
N PHE A 219 52.85 8.52 5.78
CA PHE A 219 51.86 9.16 6.64
C PHE A 219 52.25 8.99 8.12
N ILE A 220 52.55 7.76 8.55
CA ILE A 220 52.96 7.50 9.95
C ILE A 220 54.26 8.25 10.28
N ASP A 221 55.23 8.28 9.36
CA ASP A 221 56.48 9.03 9.54
C ASP A 221 56.27 10.52 9.79
N ARG A 222 55.24 11.12 9.20
CA ARG A 222 54.93 12.54 9.37
C ARG A 222 54.20 12.85 10.67
N HIS A 223 53.48 11.88 11.24
CA HIS A 223 52.57 12.12 12.37
C HIS A 223 52.92 11.38 13.67
N TYR A 224 53.94 10.51 13.71
CA TYR A 224 54.21 9.69 14.89
C TYR A 224 54.61 10.48 16.16
N ASP A 225 55.20 11.67 16.00
CA ASP A 225 55.65 12.55 17.09
C ASP A 225 54.72 13.77 17.26
N ASP A 226 53.57 13.78 16.57
CA ASP A 226 52.57 14.82 16.74
C ASP A 226 51.85 14.64 18.10
N PRO A 227 51.42 15.75 18.74
CA PRO A 227 50.67 15.68 19.99
C PRO A 227 49.28 15.07 19.81
N ASP A 228 48.72 15.17 18.61
CA ASP A 228 47.40 14.68 18.23
C ASP A 228 47.52 13.25 17.66
N PRO A 229 46.61 12.32 18.01
CA PRO A 229 46.62 10.97 17.44
C PRO A 229 46.19 11.00 15.96
N PHE A 230 46.47 9.92 15.22
CA PHE A 230 46.03 9.81 13.83
C PHE A 230 45.04 8.67 13.58
N PHE A 231 44.15 8.89 12.61
CA PHE A 231 43.26 7.89 12.04
C PHE A 231 43.69 7.62 10.60
N LEU A 232 44.09 6.38 10.31
CA LEU A 232 44.62 5.99 9.01
C LEU A 232 43.80 4.87 8.39
N TYR A 233 43.16 5.16 7.28
CA TYR A 233 42.41 4.21 6.45
C TYR A 233 43.30 3.74 5.29
N VAL A 234 43.71 2.48 5.26
CA VAL A 234 44.59 1.90 4.23
C VAL A 234 43.82 0.85 3.42
N ALA A 235 43.31 1.26 2.26
CA ALA A 235 42.53 0.42 1.37
C ALA A 235 43.35 -0.05 0.17
N PHE A 236 43.92 -1.24 0.24
CA PHE A 236 44.57 -1.86 -0.92
C PHE A 236 43.55 -2.20 -2.01
N THR A 237 43.96 -2.10 -3.28
CA THR A 237 43.21 -2.73 -4.39
C THR A 237 43.50 -4.22 -4.50
N ALA A 238 44.57 -4.72 -3.86
CA ALA A 238 44.91 -6.13 -3.89
C ALA A 238 43.94 -6.97 -3.05
N PRO A 239 43.59 -8.19 -3.49
CA PRO A 239 43.95 -8.85 -4.76
C PRO A 239 42.94 -8.67 -5.93
N HIS A 240 42.11 -7.62 -5.96
CA HIS A 240 41.10 -7.39 -7.00
C HIS A 240 41.68 -7.43 -8.42
N GLY A 241 40.86 -7.83 -9.39
CA GLY A 241 41.24 -7.87 -10.81
C GLY A 241 41.64 -6.48 -11.38
N PRO A 242 42.46 -6.43 -12.44
CA PRO A 242 42.99 -7.55 -13.21
C PRO A 242 44.09 -8.32 -12.47
N ILE A 243 44.02 -9.66 -12.53
CA ILE A 243 45.03 -10.55 -11.94
C ILE A 243 46.26 -10.62 -12.83
N GLY A 244 47.43 -10.48 -12.23
CA GLY A 244 48.73 -10.62 -12.90
C GLY A 244 49.88 -10.77 -11.90
N PRO A 245 51.09 -11.04 -12.40
CA PRO A 245 52.25 -11.25 -11.55
C PRO A 245 52.57 -9.97 -10.76
N SER A 246 52.82 -10.15 -9.47
CA SER A 246 53.31 -9.10 -8.58
C SER A 246 54.85 -9.15 -8.45
N PRO A 247 55.48 -8.16 -7.80
CA PRO A 247 56.90 -8.17 -7.46
C PRO A 247 57.40 -9.42 -6.74
N ASP A 248 56.55 -10.09 -5.95
CA ASP A 248 56.94 -11.25 -5.14
C ASP A 248 56.53 -12.59 -5.79
N ILE A 249 56.23 -12.62 -7.10
CA ILE A 249 55.84 -13.83 -7.86
C ILE A 249 56.85 -14.99 -7.80
N ASP A 250 58.13 -14.67 -7.61
CA ASP A 250 59.23 -15.64 -7.53
C ASP A 250 59.59 -16.02 -6.08
N ASP A 251 58.77 -15.64 -5.08
CA ASP A 251 58.97 -16.07 -3.70
C ASP A 251 58.93 -17.62 -3.60
N PRO A 252 59.93 -18.26 -2.93
CA PRO A 252 60.01 -19.72 -2.83
C PRO A 252 58.75 -20.37 -2.24
N ARG A 253 58.00 -19.67 -1.38
CA ARG A 253 56.74 -20.17 -0.81
C ARG A 253 55.64 -20.35 -1.85
N LEU A 254 55.72 -19.66 -2.98
CA LEU A 254 54.77 -19.76 -4.09
C LEU A 254 55.18 -20.80 -5.14
N ALA A 255 56.31 -21.48 -4.97
CA ALA A 255 56.87 -22.39 -5.99
C ALA A 255 55.94 -23.57 -6.35
N GLY A 256 55.04 -23.96 -5.46
CA GLY A 256 54.05 -25.03 -5.69
C GLY A 256 52.78 -24.59 -6.41
N LEU A 257 52.58 -23.28 -6.59
CA LEU A 257 51.39 -22.71 -7.25
C LEU A 257 51.66 -22.46 -8.74
N THR A 258 50.61 -22.56 -9.56
CA THR A 258 50.66 -22.30 -11.00
C THR A 258 49.58 -21.33 -11.46
N ASP A 259 49.76 -20.81 -12.67
CA ASP A 259 48.78 -20.01 -13.41
C ASP A 259 48.20 -18.85 -12.59
N ARG A 260 46.92 -18.55 -12.79
CA ARG A 260 46.21 -17.44 -12.15
C ARG A 260 46.22 -17.51 -10.61
N ARG A 261 46.29 -18.71 -10.02
CA ARG A 261 46.38 -18.86 -8.56
C ARG A 261 47.74 -18.41 -8.04
N LYS A 262 48.83 -18.66 -8.79
CA LYS A 262 50.16 -18.14 -8.44
C LYS A 262 50.21 -16.62 -8.52
N ASP A 263 49.65 -16.05 -9.59
CA ASP A 263 49.54 -14.60 -9.75
C ASP A 263 48.77 -13.98 -8.59
N TYR A 264 47.55 -14.47 -8.32
CA TYR A 264 46.72 -14.07 -7.18
C TYR A 264 47.47 -14.15 -5.84
N ALA A 265 48.08 -15.30 -5.54
CA ALA A 265 48.81 -15.51 -4.29
C ALA A 265 50.01 -14.57 -4.15
N SER A 266 50.67 -14.25 -5.26
CA SER A 266 51.76 -13.27 -5.26
C SER A 266 51.26 -11.87 -4.90
N MET A 267 50.08 -11.46 -5.42
CA MET A 267 49.49 -10.16 -5.11
C MET A 267 49.13 -10.05 -3.62
N VAL A 268 48.57 -11.12 -3.04
CA VAL A 268 48.28 -11.20 -1.60
C VAL A 268 49.56 -11.15 -0.78
N LEU A 269 50.61 -11.88 -1.19
CA LEU A 269 51.90 -11.86 -0.49
C LEU A 269 52.56 -10.47 -0.54
N THR A 270 52.53 -9.78 -1.68
CA THR A 270 53.03 -8.40 -1.78
C THR A 270 52.24 -7.47 -0.87
N MET A 271 50.91 -7.62 -0.78
CA MET A 271 50.09 -6.85 0.15
C MET A 271 50.45 -7.14 1.62
N ASP A 272 50.57 -8.41 2.02
CA ASP A 272 50.97 -8.81 3.37
C ASP A 272 52.34 -8.23 3.76
N LYS A 273 53.30 -8.22 2.82
CA LYS A 273 54.61 -7.60 3.01
C LYS A 273 54.51 -6.09 3.28
N GLU A 274 53.67 -5.38 2.56
CA GLU A 274 53.45 -3.94 2.78
C GLU A 274 52.69 -3.66 4.08
N ILE A 275 51.74 -4.53 4.45
CA ILE A 275 51.13 -4.50 5.79
C ILE A 275 52.21 -4.69 6.86
N GLY A 276 53.16 -5.62 6.65
CA GLY A 276 54.34 -5.77 7.51
C GLY A 276 55.16 -4.50 7.64
N ASN A 277 55.38 -3.76 6.55
CA ASN A 277 56.08 -2.47 6.59
C ASN A 277 55.33 -1.42 7.42
N ILE A 278 54.00 -1.37 7.32
CA ILE A 278 53.14 -0.49 8.13
C ILE A 278 53.25 -0.87 9.61
N LEU A 279 53.11 -2.15 9.94
CA LEU A 279 53.20 -2.64 11.32
C LEU A 279 54.59 -2.39 11.92
N ASN A 280 55.66 -2.62 11.16
CA ASN A 280 57.03 -2.30 11.58
C ASN A 280 57.22 -0.81 11.82
N LYS A 281 56.58 0.05 11.01
CA LYS A 281 56.66 1.49 11.18
C LYS A 281 55.89 1.96 12.44
N LEU A 282 54.80 1.31 12.81
CA LEU A 282 54.15 1.53 14.11
C LEU A 282 55.02 1.07 15.27
N ASP A 283 55.79 -0.01 15.07
CA ASP A 283 56.66 -0.58 16.08
C ASP A 283 57.88 0.27 16.41
N ASP A 284 58.53 0.81 15.39
CA ASP A 284 59.70 1.68 15.51
C ASP A 284 59.60 2.84 14.50
N PRO A 285 58.73 3.84 14.74
CA PRO A 285 58.57 4.96 13.82
C PRO A 285 59.83 5.82 13.69
N ALA A 286 60.68 5.90 14.73
CA ALA A 286 61.93 6.66 14.67
C ALA A 286 63.08 5.90 13.98
N GLY A 287 62.95 4.57 13.83
CA GLY A 287 63.98 3.70 13.22
C GLY A 287 65.22 3.50 14.08
N ASP A 288 65.14 3.84 15.38
CA ASP A 288 66.23 3.72 16.35
C ASP A 288 65.82 2.97 17.63
N GLY A 289 64.58 2.47 17.70
CA GLY A 289 64.00 1.74 18.83
C GLY A 289 63.65 2.61 20.04
N SER A 290 63.61 3.94 19.89
CA SER A 290 63.34 4.86 21.01
C SER A 290 61.85 5.04 21.35
N ILE A 291 60.97 4.87 20.37
CA ILE A 291 59.52 5.07 20.47
C ILE A 291 58.83 3.87 19.83
N SER A 292 57.71 3.44 20.41
CA SER A 292 56.80 2.47 19.79
C SER A 292 55.37 2.96 19.96
N LEU A 293 54.60 2.93 18.86
CA LEU A 293 53.16 3.24 18.87
C LEU A 293 52.31 1.98 19.00
N THR A 294 52.92 0.82 18.83
CA THR A 294 52.30 -0.50 18.76
C THR A 294 51.27 -0.76 19.86
N ASP A 295 51.62 -0.52 21.12
CA ASP A 295 50.75 -0.84 22.27
C ASP A 295 49.62 0.19 22.46
N ASN A 296 49.73 1.36 21.82
CA ASN A 296 48.74 2.43 21.85
C ASN A 296 48.14 2.69 20.46
N THR A 297 48.02 1.65 19.63
CA THR A 297 47.37 1.72 18.32
C THR A 297 46.33 0.62 18.19
N LEU A 298 45.10 0.98 17.85
CA LEU A 298 44.09 0.03 17.41
C LEU A 298 44.30 -0.26 15.92
N VAL A 299 44.57 -1.52 15.57
CA VAL A 299 44.70 -1.99 14.21
C VAL A 299 43.54 -2.93 13.88
N ILE A 300 42.80 -2.59 12.83
CA ILE A 300 41.70 -3.39 12.29
C ILE A 300 42.09 -3.84 10.88
N PHE A 301 42.05 -5.14 10.62
CA PHE A 301 42.15 -5.69 9.27
C PHE A 301 40.82 -6.30 8.85
N ILE A 302 40.35 -6.00 7.64
CA ILE A 302 39.13 -6.59 7.05
C ILE A 302 39.28 -6.73 5.53
N ASN A 303 38.51 -7.62 4.92
CA ASN A 303 38.34 -7.69 3.47
C ASN A 303 36.97 -7.11 3.06
N ASP A 304 36.88 -6.32 1.99
CA ASP A 304 35.67 -5.53 1.71
C ASP A 304 34.44 -6.35 1.27
N ASN A 305 34.63 -7.49 0.61
CA ASN A 305 33.57 -8.43 0.24
C ASN A 305 34.14 -9.83 -0.01
N GLY A 306 33.28 -10.85 -0.10
CA GLY A 306 33.71 -12.21 -0.42
C GLY A 306 34.50 -12.29 -1.74
N GLY A 307 35.34 -13.32 -1.88
CA GLY A 307 36.24 -13.45 -3.03
C GLY A 307 35.49 -13.57 -4.35
N ALA A 308 35.97 -12.92 -5.41
CA ALA A 308 35.30 -12.92 -6.71
C ALA A 308 35.53 -14.21 -7.50
N ASN A 309 34.54 -14.65 -8.30
CA ASN A 309 34.66 -15.89 -9.09
C ASN A 309 35.71 -15.79 -10.21
N GLY A 310 36.40 -16.89 -10.47
CA GLY A 310 37.25 -17.05 -11.66
C GLY A 310 38.56 -16.26 -11.65
N ILE A 311 38.88 -15.55 -10.56
CA ILE A 311 40.13 -14.78 -10.40
C ILE A 311 41.19 -15.49 -9.55
N GLY A 312 40.95 -16.75 -9.20
CA GLY A 312 41.89 -17.57 -8.43
C GLY A 312 41.70 -17.49 -6.91
N THR A 313 40.58 -16.96 -6.43
CA THR A 313 40.18 -16.93 -5.01
C THR A 313 39.61 -18.27 -4.54
N VAL A 314 39.56 -18.49 -3.22
CA VAL A 314 38.91 -19.65 -2.58
C VAL A 314 38.04 -19.19 -1.41
N ASN A 315 36.72 -19.33 -1.56
CA ASN A 315 35.75 -19.06 -0.48
C ASN A 315 35.35 -20.30 0.31
N ALA A 316 35.70 -21.51 -0.15
CA ALA A 316 35.30 -22.76 0.48
C ALA A 316 35.73 -22.80 1.96
N PRO A 317 34.85 -23.25 2.89
CA PRO A 317 33.62 -24.00 2.65
C PRO A 317 32.37 -23.16 2.36
N LEU A 318 32.48 -21.83 2.27
CA LEU A 318 31.34 -20.95 2.08
C LEU A 318 30.77 -21.03 0.67
N ASN A 319 29.46 -20.84 0.55
CA ASN A 319 28.76 -20.88 -0.74
C ASN A 319 28.95 -19.57 -1.52
N ASN A 320 29.12 -19.68 -2.83
CA ASN A 320 29.14 -18.56 -3.76
C ASN A 320 30.34 -17.59 -3.58
N PHE A 321 30.21 -16.38 -4.13
CA PHE A 321 31.30 -15.42 -4.31
C PHE A 321 30.76 -13.98 -4.34
N LYS A 322 31.66 -12.99 -4.49
CA LYS A 322 31.34 -11.56 -4.66
C LYS A 322 30.04 -11.30 -5.43
N GLY A 323 29.20 -10.43 -4.90
CA GLY A 323 27.92 -10.04 -5.48
C GLY A 323 26.76 -10.97 -5.11
N SER A 324 27.00 -11.98 -4.27
CA SER A 324 25.96 -12.85 -3.72
C SER A 324 25.70 -12.54 -2.24
N VAL A 325 24.46 -12.77 -1.79
CA VAL A 325 24.05 -12.69 -0.37
C VAL A 325 24.33 -13.98 0.42
N TYR A 326 24.79 -15.04 -0.25
CA TYR A 326 25.32 -16.25 0.40
C TYR A 326 26.61 -15.93 1.18
N GLU A 327 27.00 -16.82 2.09
CA GLU A 327 28.13 -16.61 3.01
C GLU A 327 29.41 -16.24 2.26
N GLY A 328 29.73 -16.91 1.15
CA GLY A 328 30.97 -16.68 0.39
C GLY A 328 31.01 -15.37 -0.38
N GLY A 329 29.91 -14.61 -0.43
CA GLY A 329 29.88 -13.27 -1.01
C GLY A 329 30.01 -12.14 0.01
N THR A 330 29.75 -12.41 1.29
CA THR A 330 29.50 -11.36 2.31
C THR A 330 30.20 -11.63 3.64
N ARG A 331 30.46 -12.88 3.99
CA ARG A 331 31.26 -13.23 5.16
C ARG A 331 32.74 -13.16 4.82
N VAL A 332 33.48 -12.38 5.60
CA VAL A 332 34.88 -12.05 5.40
C VAL A 332 35.68 -12.29 6.68
N PRO A 333 37.00 -12.53 6.59
CA PRO A 333 37.85 -12.54 7.77
C PRO A 333 38.12 -11.12 8.27
N MET A 334 38.22 -10.97 9.60
CA MET A 334 38.57 -9.71 10.24
C MET A 334 39.45 -9.95 11.47
N ILE A 335 40.46 -9.08 11.69
CA ILE A 335 41.32 -9.11 12.87
C ILE A 335 41.25 -7.74 13.55
N ILE A 336 41.14 -7.72 14.88
CA ILE A 336 41.25 -6.50 15.67
C ILE A 336 42.33 -6.70 16.73
N ALA A 337 43.34 -5.84 16.75
CA ALA A 337 44.42 -5.83 17.74
C ALA A 337 44.58 -4.41 18.31
N GLY A 338 44.88 -4.27 19.60
CA GLY A 338 45.06 -2.94 20.18
C GLY A 338 44.98 -2.92 21.71
N PRO A 339 45.04 -1.72 22.32
CA PRO A 339 45.18 -1.56 23.76
C PRO A 339 44.03 -2.20 24.56
N GLY A 340 44.40 -3.15 25.42
CA GLY A 340 43.47 -3.82 26.32
C GLY A 340 42.53 -4.84 25.66
N LEU A 341 42.75 -5.20 24.40
CA LEU A 341 42.04 -6.30 23.74
C LEU A 341 42.78 -7.63 23.96
N PRO A 342 42.08 -8.77 23.94
CA PRO A 342 42.72 -10.07 24.05
C PRO A 342 43.66 -10.37 22.87
N GLU A 343 44.83 -10.91 23.20
CA GLU A 343 45.79 -11.45 22.23
C GLU A 343 45.51 -12.93 21.96
N ASN A 344 45.74 -13.37 20.73
CA ASN A 344 45.58 -14.75 20.29
C ASN A 344 44.20 -15.37 20.59
N ASP A 345 43.14 -14.55 20.54
CA ASP A 345 41.77 -14.97 20.88
C ASP A 345 40.87 -15.05 19.65
N THR A 346 39.74 -15.77 19.71
CA THR A 346 38.80 -15.89 18.58
C THR A 346 37.39 -15.54 19.02
N TYR A 347 36.73 -14.69 18.24
CA TYR A 347 35.35 -14.27 18.43
C TYR A 347 34.45 -14.81 17.31
N HIS A 348 33.35 -15.47 17.70
CA HIS A 348 32.51 -16.23 16.77
C HIS A 348 31.14 -15.63 16.46
N GLU A 349 30.66 -14.70 17.29
CA GLU A 349 29.34 -14.11 17.09
C GLU A 349 29.29 -13.22 15.83
N PRO A 350 28.13 -13.11 15.17
CA PRO A 350 27.97 -12.28 13.98
C PRO A 350 28.27 -10.80 14.27
N ILE A 351 29.07 -10.18 13.40
CA ILE A 351 29.35 -8.74 13.38
C ILE A 351 29.25 -8.23 11.95
N HIS A 352 29.14 -6.92 11.76
CA HIS A 352 29.09 -6.32 10.43
C HIS A 352 30.10 -5.17 10.30
N SER A 353 30.54 -4.87 9.08
CA SER A 353 31.57 -3.84 8.84
C SER A 353 31.15 -2.42 9.25
N ILE A 354 29.86 -2.20 9.47
CA ILE A 354 29.28 -1.00 10.09
C ILE A 354 29.79 -0.78 11.53
N ASP A 355 30.22 -1.85 12.21
CA ASP A 355 30.73 -1.82 13.58
C ASP A 355 32.13 -1.19 13.67
N ILE A 356 32.83 -0.98 12.54
CA ILE A 356 34.18 -0.39 12.53
C ILE A 356 34.14 1.05 13.03
N LEU A 357 33.23 1.88 12.52
CA LEU A 357 33.10 3.28 12.93
C LEU A 357 32.87 3.46 14.44
N PRO A 358 31.85 2.84 15.07
CA PRO A 358 31.63 2.97 16.51
C PRO A 358 32.78 2.37 17.33
N THR A 359 33.44 1.31 16.85
CA THR A 359 34.65 0.75 17.50
C THR A 359 35.80 1.76 17.49
N CYS A 360 36.02 2.46 16.38
CA CYS A 360 37.03 3.52 16.27
C CYS A 360 36.70 4.71 17.19
N LEU A 361 35.43 5.12 17.27
CA LEU A 361 34.99 6.20 18.16
C LEU A 361 35.16 5.84 19.64
N GLU A 362 34.78 4.63 20.06
CA GLU A 362 35.00 4.21 21.44
C GLU A 362 36.50 4.16 21.79
N ALA A 363 37.34 3.70 20.85
CA ALA A 363 38.79 3.74 21.03
C ALA A 363 39.32 5.18 21.20
N ALA A 364 38.74 6.15 20.49
CA ALA A 364 39.03 7.58 20.64
C ALA A 364 38.48 8.19 21.94
N GLY A 365 37.75 7.42 22.75
CA GLY A 365 37.08 7.89 23.97
C GLY A 365 35.77 8.64 23.70
N ALA A 366 35.24 8.54 22.48
CA ALA A 366 33.99 9.17 22.06
C ALA A 366 32.80 8.22 22.23
N ILE A 367 31.61 8.79 22.34
CA ILE A 367 30.35 8.03 22.39
C ILE A 367 29.82 7.90 20.96
N PRO A 368 29.62 6.69 20.42
CA PRO A 368 29.01 6.52 19.13
C PRO A 368 27.63 7.20 19.05
N PRO A 369 27.33 7.90 17.95
CA PRO A 369 26.01 8.49 17.71
C PRO A 369 24.87 7.46 17.74
N ALA A 370 23.65 7.90 18.05
CA ALA A 370 22.48 7.01 18.06
C ALA A 370 21.87 6.78 16.67
N ASP A 371 22.28 7.54 15.66
CA ASP A 371 21.75 7.52 14.28
C ASP A 371 22.53 6.58 13.34
N ILE A 372 23.56 5.89 13.83
CA ILE A 372 24.28 4.84 13.10
C ILE A 372 23.79 3.45 13.50
N ASP A 373 23.94 2.47 12.62
CA ASP A 373 23.45 1.10 12.85
C ASP A 373 24.46 0.22 13.59
N GLY A 374 25.76 0.49 13.43
CA GLY A 374 26.82 -0.30 14.03
C GLY A 374 26.93 -0.12 15.54
N VAL A 375 27.52 -1.11 16.20
CA VAL A 375 27.87 -1.06 17.63
C VAL A 375 29.38 -1.22 17.82
N SER A 376 29.92 -0.68 18.91
CA SER A 376 31.34 -0.87 19.21
C SER A 376 31.63 -2.31 19.62
N LEU A 377 32.67 -2.91 19.05
CA LEU A 377 33.08 -4.28 19.34
C LEU A 377 33.96 -4.39 20.60
N ILE A 378 34.51 -3.27 21.11
CA ILE A 378 35.44 -3.28 22.26
C ILE A 378 34.83 -3.98 23.49
N PRO A 379 33.59 -3.69 23.91
CA PRO A 379 33.00 -4.32 25.08
C PRO A 379 32.81 -5.84 24.92
N HIS A 380 32.50 -6.28 23.70
CA HIS A 380 32.28 -7.69 23.37
C HIS A 380 33.60 -8.47 23.35
N LEU A 381 34.63 -7.92 22.70
CA LEU A 381 35.96 -8.53 22.66
C LEU A 381 36.61 -8.60 24.04
N LYS A 382 36.37 -7.62 24.91
CA LYS A 382 36.84 -7.67 26.31
C LYS A 382 36.03 -8.61 27.21
N GLY A 383 34.90 -9.15 26.72
CA GLY A 383 33.99 -9.96 27.53
C GLY A 383 33.29 -9.18 28.64
N THR A 384 33.18 -7.85 28.51
CA THR A 384 32.47 -6.99 29.47
C THR A 384 30.95 -6.97 29.25
N THR A 385 30.52 -7.43 28.08
CA THR A 385 29.12 -7.77 27.77
C THR A 385 29.06 -9.20 27.23
N THR A 386 27.94 -9.88 27.47
CA THR A 386 27.67 -11.25 26.99
C THR A 386 26.65 -11.29 25.86
N GLU A 387 25.95 -10.18 25.60
CA GLU A 387 24.99 -10.09 24.51
C GLU A 387 25.73 -10.02 23.17
N PRO A 388 25.19 -10.64 22.10
CA PRO A 388 25.75 -10.49 20.77
C PRO A 388 25.66 -9.02 20.31
N PRO A 389 26.60 -8.54 19.48
CA PRO A 389 26.57 -7.18 18.92
C PRO A 389 25.27 -6.89 18.17
N HIS A 390 24.75 -7.90 17.47
CA HIS A 390 23.53 -7.81 16.68
C HIS A 390 22.67 -9.05 16.90
N GLU A 391 21.38 -8.86 17.16
CA GLU A 391 20.42 -9.96 17.14
C GLU A 391 20.15 -10.43 15.69
N VAL A 392 20.01 -9.45 14.78
CA VAL A 392 19.73 -9.65 13.36
C VAL A 392 20.72 -8.86 12.52
N LEU A 393 21.27 -9.49 11.48
CA LEU A 393 21.99 -8.82 10.40
C LEU A 393 21.24 -8.98 9.09
N THR A 394 21.06 -7.88 8.37
CA THR A 394 20.48 -7.88 7.02
C THR A 394 21.54 -7.56 5.98
N ILE A 395 21.59 -8.37 4.93
CA ILE A 395 22.50 -8.21 3.79
C ILE A 395 21.63 -8.01 2.56
N ARG A 396 21.47 -6.76 2.16
CA ARG A 396 20.74 -6.41 0.94
C ARG A 396 21.72 -6.01 -0.17
N SER A 397 21.49 -6.53 -1.37
CA SER A 397 22.24 -6.17 -2.57
C SER A 397 21.32 -6.15 -3.77
N GLU A 398 20.88 -4.95 -4.13
CA GLU A 398 19.87 -4.68 -5.14
C GLU A 398 18.54 -5.37 -4.78
N SER A 399 18.12 -6.38 -5.53
CA SER A 399 16.95 -7.21 -5.23
C SER A 399 17.27 -8.47 -4.42
N LYS A 400 18.53 -8.67 -4.02
CA LYS A 400 18.97 -9.85 -3.27
C LYS A 400 18.90 -9.56 -1.77
N VAL A 401 18.49 -10.57 -1.02
CA VAL A 401 18.20 -10.47 0.41
C VAL A 401 18.87 -11.60 1.16
N GLY A 402 19.60 -11.28 2.23
CA GLY A 402 20.07 -12.21 3.24
C GLY A 402 19.69 -11.69 4.62
N VAL A 403 19.14 -12.53 5.49
CA VAL A 403 18.81 -12.19 6.88
C VAL A 403 19.42 -13.24 7.79
N ARG A 404 20.23 -12.83 8.76
CA ARG A 404 20.94 -13.69 9.69
C ARG A 404 20.46 -13.40 11.12
N LYS A 405 19.89 -14.41 11.79
CA LYS A 405 19.47 -14.34 13.20
C LYS A 405 19.87 -15.62 13.93
N GLY A 406 20.71 -15.49 14.96
CA GLY A 406 21.24 -16.65 15.68
C GLY A 406 21.90 -17.66 14.72
N LYS A 407 21.40 -18.90 14.67
CA LYS A 407 21.90 -19.96 13.77
C LYS A 407 21.25 -19.97 12.39
N TRP A 408 20.16 -19.24 12.18
CA TRP A 408 19.38 -19.24 10.95
C TRP A 408 19.90 -18.22 9.95
N LYS A 409 19.77 -18.53 8.66
CA LYS A 409 19.97 -17.57 7.58
C LYS A 409 18.94 -17.76 6.48
N LEU A 410 18.15 -16.72 6.22
CA LEU A 410 17.20 -16.67 5.12
C LEU A 410 17.86 -15.96 3.94
N THR A 411 17.78 -16.52 2.73
CA THR A 411 18.38 -15.90 1.53
C THR A 411 17.48 -15.98 0.31
N SER A 412 17.44 -14.90 -0.46
CA SER A 412 17.02 -14.90 -1.86
C SER A 412 18.08 -14.17 -2.70
N ASN A 413 18.70 -14.87 -3.64
CA ASN A 413 19.82 -14.33 -4.43
C ASN A 413 19.39 -13.72 -5.78
N SER A 414 18.08 -13.47 -5.97
CA SER A 414 17.53 -12.69 -7.09
C SER A 414 16.05 -12.40 -6.87
N THR A 415 15.51 -11.39 -7.56
CA THR A 415 14.09 -11.00 -7.58
C THR A 415 13.11 -12.16 -7.82
N SER A 416 13.48 -13.17 -8.60
CA SER A 416 12.61 -14.30 -8.96
C SER A 416 12.92 -15.60 -8.20
N ALA A 417 13.92 -15.59 -7.32
CA ALA A 417 14.28 -16.78 -6.55
C ALA A 417 13.40 -16.86 -5.28
N PRO A 418 12.81 -18.03 -4.98
CA PRO A 418 12.16 -18.23 -3.70
C PRO A 418 13.19 -18.13 -2.57
N PHE A 419 12.72 -17.68 -1.40
CA PHE A 419 13.56 -17.68 -0.21
C PHE A 419 13.96 -19.11 0.18
N SER A 420 15.23 -19.25 0.57
CA SER A 420 15.80 -20.48 1.12
C SER A 420 16.29 -20.22 2.53
N LEU A 421 16.08 -21.18 3.44
CA LEU A 421 16.46 -21.08 4.85
C LEU A 421 17.56 -22.09 5.17
N PHE A 422 18.60 -21.68 5.89
CA PHE A 422 19.73 -22.53 6.25
C PHE A 422 20.05 -22.45 7.76
N ASP A 423 20.49 -23.56 8.33
CA ASP A 423 21.08 -23.61 9.69
C ASP A 423 22.60 -23.60 9.58
N LEU A 424 23.21 -22.42 9.75
CA LEU A 424 24.66 -22.25 9.58
C LEU A 424 25.49 -22.93 10.68
N SER A 425 24.88 -23.37 11.79
CA SER A 425 25.61 -24.11 12.83
C SER A 425 26.01 -25.52 12.38
N SER A 426 25.25 -26.09 11.43
CA SER A 426 25.49 -27.41 10.85
C SER A 426 25.79 -27.40 9.35
N ASP A 427 25.45 -26.32 8.66
CA ASP A 427 25.55 -26.19 7.19
C ASP A 427 26.02 -24.79 6.79
N ILE A 428 27.27 -24.45 7.12
CA ILE A 428 27.90 -23.18 6.73
C ILE A 428 28.03 -23.02 5.20
N GLY A 429 27.94 -24.12 4.46
CA GLY A 429 27.96 -24.16 3.00
C GLY A 429 26.59 -23.93 2.35
N GLU A 430 25.53 -23.64 3.14
CA GLU A 430 24.19 -23.29 2.65
C GLU A 430 23.66 -24.27 1.58
N SER A 431 23.83 -25.57 1.85
CA SER A 431 23.57 -26.66 0.90
C SER A 431 22.18 -27.29 1.07
N THR A 432 21.58 -27.15 2.24
CA THR A 432 20.30 -27.79 2.61
C THR A 432 19.24 -26.73 2.93
N ASN A 433 18.31 -26.50 2.00
CA ASN A 433 17.19 -25.58 2.22
C ASN A 433 16.13 -26.20 3.16
N LEU A 434 15.88 -25.50 4.27
CA LEU A 434 14.95 -25.89 5.35
C LEU A 434 13.66 -25.08 5.39
N ALA A 435 13.41 -24.20 4.41
CA ALA A 435 12.28 -23.26 4.41
C ALA A 435 10.92 -23.96 4.54
N ASN A 436 10.67 -25.00 3.73
CA ASN A 436 9.41 -25.75 3.76
C ASN A 436 9.17 -26.49 5.08
N ALA A 437 10.24 -26.81 5.82
CA ALA A 437 10.16 -27.53 7.09
C ALA A 437 10.01 -26.59 8.29
N ASN A 438 10.27 -25.29 8.14
CA ASN A 438 10.24 -24.29 9.21
C ASN A 438 9.58 -22.98 8.71
N PRO A 439 8.33 -23.03 8.23
CA PRO A 439 7.65 -21.85 7.67
C PRO A 439 7.52 -20.70 8.68
N GLU A 440 7.39 -21.01 9.97
CA GLU A 440 7.32 -20.02 11.05
C GLU A 440 8.62 -19.20 11.21
N ILE A 441 9.78 -19.84 11.00
CA ILE A 441 11.08 -19.16 11.03
C ILE A 441 11.27 -18.31 9.78
N VAL A 442 10.77 -18.78 8.63
CA VAL A 442 10.76 -17.97 7.40
C VAL A 442 9.91 -16.72 7.62
N GLU A 443 8.73 -16.86 8.20
CA GLU A 443 7.85 -15.73 8.50
C GLU A 443 8.55 -14.74 9.45
N GLU A 444 9.14 -15.21 10.55
CA GLU A 444 9.90 -14.37 11.49
C GLU A 444 11.01 -13.58 10.79
N LEU A 445 11.85 -14.24 9.97
CA LEU A 445 12.96 -13.56 9.31
C LEU A 445 12.50 -12.62 8.19
N LEU A 446 11.34 -12.86 7.57
CA LEU A 446 10.72 -11.90 6.65
C LEU A 446 10.21 -10.66 7.38
N LYS A 447 9.74 -10.80 8.64
CA LYS A 447 9.38 -9.65 9.49
C LYS A 447 10.60 -8.80 9.80
N ASP A 448 11.70 -9.44 10.20
CA ASP A 448 12.98 -8.79 10.46
C ASP A 448 13.50 -8.08 9.20
N PHE A 449 13.33 -8.70 8.02
CA PHE A 449 13.66 -8.07 6.74
C PHE A 449 12.81 -6.84 6.43
N THR A 450 11.49 -6.92 6.63
CA THR A 450 10.60 -5.77 6.40
C THR A 450 10.94 -4.63 7.36
N ALA A 451 11.28 -4.93 8.61
CA ALA A 451 11.74 -3.94 9.59
C ALA A 451 13.03 -3.23 9.15
N PHE A 452 13.93 -3.94 8.46
CA PHE A 452 15.07 -3.31 7.80
C PHE A 452 14.63 -2.42 6.62
N GLU A 453 13.75 -2.92 5.74
CA GLU A 453 13.34 -2.23 4.51
C GLU A 453 12.57 -0.92 4.76
N VAL A 454 11.78 -0.82 5.83
CA VAL A 454 11.08 0.43 6.20
C VAL A 454 12.05 1.54 6.64
N GLY A 455 13.27 1.18 7.05
CA GLY A 455 14.34 2.13 7.37
C GLY A 455 15.33 2.38 6.23
N ALA A 456 15.13 1.76 5.06
CA ALA A 456 16.02 1.89 3.92
C ALA A 456 15.56 3.02 2.98
N ASP A 457 16.50 3.87 2.57
CA ASP A 457 16.28 4.89 1.55
C ASP A 457 16.25 4.26 0.15
N LYS A 458 15.76 5.01 -0.83
CA LYS A 458 15.94 4.67 -2.24
C LYS A 458 17.36 5.01 -2.70
N PRO A 459 17.85 4.39 -3.79
CA PRO A 459 19.17 4.73 -4.33
C PRO A 459 19.26 6.21 -4.74
N ARG A 460 20.27 6.92 -4.24
CA ARG A 460 20.55 8.34 -4.54
C ARG A 460 21.58 8.52 -5.67
N HIS A 461 21.97 7.42 -6.31
CA HIS A 461 22.78 7.42 -7.52
C HIS A 461 22.42 6.22 -8.41
N ALA A 462 22.58 6.37 -9.73
CA ALA A 462 22.15 5.37 -10.70
C ALA A 462 22.90 4.04 -10.62
N GLY A 463 24.17 4.10 -10.20
CA GLY A 463 25.07 2.95 -10.12
C GLY A 463 25.81 2.65 -11.43
N LEU A 464 26.76 1.73 -11.33
CA LEU A 464 27.74 1.39 -12.35
C LEU A 464 27.06 0.97 -13.67
N ASN A 465 27.55 1.50 -14.78
CA ASN A 465 27.05 1.34 -16.15
C ASN A 465 25.62 1.87 -16.40
N LYS A 466 25.05 2.66 -15.49
CA LYS A 466 23.75 3.32 -15.68
C LYS A 466 23.91 4.83 -15.85
N SER A 467 23.01 5.42 -16.63
CA SER A 467 22.96 6.88 -16.83
C SER A 467 22.54 7.55 -15.53
N PRO A 468 23.13 8.69 -15.13
CA PRO A 468 22.72 9.42 -13.92
C PRO A 468 21.22 9.72 -13.84
N GLY A 469 20.55 9.92 -14.98
CA GLY A 469 19.10 10.15 -15.05
C GLY A 469 18.24 8.88 -15.11
N SER A 470 18.76 7.70 -14.77
CA SER A 470 17.98 6.45 -14.73
C SER A 470 17.32 6.18 -13.38
N ILE A 471 17.43 7.12 -12.45
CA ILE A 471 16.79 7.10 -11.13
C ILE A 471 16.14 8.46 -10.89
N ASN A 472 15.16 8.48 -9.99
CA ASN A 472 14.52 9.70 -9.53
C ASN A 472 15.17 10.14 -8.22
N LEU A 473 15.46 11.43 -8.10
CA LEU A 473 15.99 12.02 -6.86
C LEU A 473 14.91 12.73 -6.04
N ASN A 474 13.77 13.05 -6.66
CA ASN A 474 12.58 13.59 -6.03
C ASN A 474 11.83 12.52 -5.25
N ASP A 475 11.36 12.86 -4.06
CA ASP A 475 10.63 11.93 -3.18
C ASP A 475 9.10 12.10 -3.30
N ARG A 476 8.68 13.09 -4.07
CA ARG A 476 7.28 13.46 -4.30
C ARG A 476 6.95 13.45 -5.79
N PHE A 477 5.78 12.92 -6.12
CA PHE A 477 5.29 12.79 -7.49
C PHE A 477 3.83 13.23 -7.58
N ILE A 478 3.51 14.08 -8.56
CA ILE A 478 2.13 14.46 -8.87
C ILE A 478 1.70 13.72 -10.13
N LEU A 479 0.63 12.94 -10.07
CA LEU A 479 0.08 12.27 -11.25
C LEU A 479 -0.32 13.32 -12.28
N ASN A 480 0.05 13.09 -13.53
CA ASN A 480 -0.29 13.93 -14.66
C ASN A 480 -1.33 13.21 -15.55
N PRO A 481 -2.61 13.17 -15.16
CA PRO A 481 -3.63 12.55 -15.97
C PRO A 481 -3.81 13.36 -17.25
N GLN A 482 -3.40 12.81 -18.40
CA GLN A 482 -3.52 13.48 -19.68
C GLN A 482 -4.77 12.98 -20.43
N PRO A 483 -5.64 13.87 -20.91
CA PRO A 483 -6.76 13.46 -21.75
C PRO A 483 -6.27 12.74 -23.02
N VAL A 484 -6.96 11.68 -23.45
CA VAL A 484 -6.67 11.02 -24.72
C VAL A 484 -7.27 11.85 -25.87
N ASP A 485 -6.45 12.59 -26.63
CA ASP A 485 -6.94 13.37 -27.78
C ASP A 485 -7.45 12.45 -28.90
N LEU A 486 -8.77 12.23 -28.93
CA LEU A 486 -9.43 11.32 -29.88
C LEU A 486 -9.48 11.84 -31.32
N GLY A 487 -9.03 13.07 -31.58
CA GLY A 487 -9.06 13.63 -32.93
C GLY A 487 -10.41 14.20 -33.38
N SER A 488 -10.42 14.84 -34.55
CA SER A 488 -11.65 15.32 -35.20
C SER A 488 -12.28 14.21 -36.04
N PHE A 489 -13.53 13.85 -35.73
CA PHE A 489 -14.32 12.94 -36.56
C PHE A 489 -14.80 13.68 -37.80
N THR A 490 -14.56 13.10 -38.97
CA THR A 490 -15.15 13.59 -40.21
C THR A 490 -16.33 12.71 -40.57
N SER A 491 -17.49 13.32 -40.78
CA SER A 491 -18.68 12.65 -41.31
C SER A 491 -18.48 12.40 -42.81
N ASN A 492 -17.59 11.47 -43.17
CA ASN A 492 -17.13 11.27 -44.55
C ASN A 492 -17.23 9.82 -45.06
N LEU A 493 -17.83 8.92 -44.27
CA LEU A 493 -18.33 7.65 -44.80
C LEU A 493 -19.64 7.93 -45.54
N THR A 494 -19.50 8.19 -46.84
CA THR A 494 -20.64 8.43 -47.73
C THR A 494 -21.45 7.15 -47.85
N LEU A 495 -22.52 7.05 -47.07
CA LEU A 495 -23.54 6.00 -47.19
C LEU A 495 -24.31 6.19 -48.50
N VAL A 496 -23.70 5.69 -49.58
CA VAL A 496 -24.19 5.60 -50.96
C VAL A 496 -25.07 6.76 -51.43
N GLY A 497 -24.41 7.82 -51.91
CA GLY A 497 -24.90 8.57 -53.08
C GLY A 497 -25.93 9.67 -52.85
N GLY A 498 -25.50 10.78 -52.24
CA GLY A 498 -25.95 12.13 -52.62
C GLY A 498 -27.03 12.76 -51.73
N ALA A 499 -26.61 13.82 -51.03
CA ALA A 499 -27.42 14.79 -50.28
C ALA A 499 -28.28 14.23 -49.14
N LEU A 500 -27.71 14.29 -47.93
CA LEU A 500 -28.35 14.30 -46.61
C LEU A 500 -29.81 13.86 -46.57
N LEU A 501 -30.02 12.55 -46.48
CA LEU A 501 -31.13 11.99 -45.74
C LEU A 501 -30.53 10.81 -44.98
N ASN A 502 -30.51 10.97 -43.65
CA ASN A 502 -30.57 9.99 -42.57
C ASN A 502 -30.71 8.52 -43.02
N GLY A 503 -30.21 7.52 -42.30
CA GLY A 503 -30.52 6.11 -42.60
C GLY A 503 -32.02 5.83 -42.48
N ASP A 504 -32.82 6.27 -43.45
CA ASP A 504 -34.13 6.84 -43.18
C ASP A 504 -35.15 5.75 -42.91
N PHE A 505 -35.19 5.34 -41.65
CA PHE A 505 -36.31 4.60 -41.13
C PHE A 505 -37.55 5.51 -40.96
N ASN A 506 -37.51 6.87 -41.02
CA ASN A 506 -38.69 7.78 -41.08
C ASN A 506 -38.40 9.30 -41.33
N ALA A 507 -38.43 9.83 -42.58
CA ALA A 507 -38.39 11.28 -42.84
C ALA A 507 -39.58 11.76 -43.67
N GLY A 508 -40.48 12.50 -43.02
CA GLY A 508 -41.41 13.42 -43.68
C GLY A 508 -42.88 13.22 -43.30
N GLY A 509 -43.41 14.15 -42.51
CA GLY A 509 -44.74 14.07 -41.91
C GLY A 509 -45.93 14.07 -42.87
N GLY A 510 -47.07 13.59 -42.35
CA GLY A 510 -48.41 13.87 -42.85
C GLY A 510 -49.08 12.78 -43.69
N SER A 511 -48.41 12.16 -44.68
CA SER A 511 -49.11 11.21 -45.57
C SER A 511 -48.25 10.34 -46.52
N GLY A 512 -46.97 10.05 -46.23
CA GLY A 512 -46.11 9.31 -47.16
C GLY A 512 -45.21 8.28 -46.50
N ALA A 513 -45.66 7.03 -46.39
CA ALA A 513 -44.84 5.91 -45.93
C ALA A 513 -43.89 5.45 -47.07
N GLN A 514 -42.59 5.38 -46.81
CA GLN A 514 -41.67 4.63 -47.67
C GLN A 514 -41.48 3.19 -47.14
N THR A 515 -41.28 2.22 -48.04
CA THR A 515 -40.98 0.81 -47.70
C THR A 515 -39.47 0.58 -47.59
N PHE A 516 -39.03 -0.47 -46.89
CA PHE A 516 -37.62 -0.89 -46.81
C PHE A 516 -36.94 -1.07 -48.18
N ASP A 517 -37.70 -1.39 -49.22
CA ASP A 517 -37.20 -1.44 -50.61
C ASP A 517 -36.68 -0.07 -51.11
N GLN A 518 -36.94 1.00 -50.36
CA GLN A 518 -36.54 2.39 -50.62
C GLN A 518 -35.39 2.86 -49.73
N THR A 519 -34.85 2.00 -48.84
CA THR A 519 -33.55 2.18 -48.16
C THR A 519 -32.50 1.29 -48.85
N PRO A 520 -31.87 1.74 -49.95
CA PRO A 520 -31.23 0.86 -50.94
C PRO A 520 -29.95 0.12 -50.49
N THR A 521 -29.47 0.30 -49.25
CA THR A 521 -28.13 -0.13 -48.82
C THR A 521 -28.08 -1.12 -47.66
N TRP A 522 -29.08 -1.15 -46.78
CA TRP A 522 -29.15 -2.13 -45.67
C TRP A 522 -29.70 -3.46 -46.18
N GLN A 523 -29.06 -4.57 -45.78
CA GLN A 523 -29.47 -5.93 -46.15
C GLN A 523 -29.74 -6.75 -44.89
N ASN A 524 -30.84 -7.50 -44.87
CA ASN A 524 -31.04 -8.51 -43.83
C ASN A 524 -30.09 -9.68 -44.09
N ILE A 525 -29.15 -9.88 -43.18
CA ILE A 525 -28.11 -10.94 -43.24
C ILE A 525 -28.38 -12.07 -42.22
N GLY A 526 -29.54 -12.04 -41.55
CA GLY A 526 -29.97 -13.08 -40.61
C GLY A 526 -30.30 -14.42 -41.29
N THR A 527 -30.31 -15.50 -40.51
CA THR A 527 -30.37 -16.90 -41.00
C THR A 527 -31.61 -17.69 -40.55
N GLY A 528 -32.61 -17.06 -39.91
CA GLY A 528 -33.83 -17.71 -39.40
C GLY A 528 -35.12 -17.42 -40.20
N ALA A 529 -36.19 -18.20 -39.96
CA ALA A 529 -37.50 -18.04 -40.65
C ALA A 529 -38.16 -16.66 -40.43
N GLY A 530 -37.80 -15.97 -39.34
CA GLY A 530 -38.23 -14.59 -39.03
C GLY A 530 -37.60 -13.51 -39.91
N SER A 531 -36.58 -13.84 -40.73
CA SER A 531 -35.91 -12.90 -41.65
C SER A 531 -36.82 -12.39 -42.77
N LEU A 532 -37.85 -13.16 -43.13
CA LEU A 532 -38.85 -12.81 -44.15
C LEU A 532 -39.98 -11.91 -43.61
N ASN A 533 -40.18 -11.86 -42.29
CA ASN A 533 -41.26 -11.12 -41.64
C ASN A 533 -40.93 -9.65 -41.35
N ALA A 534 -39.73 -9.17 -41.69
CA ALA A 534 -39.34 -7.79 -41.47
C ALA A 534 -40.01 -6.78 -42.44
N THR A 535 -40.76 -7.22 -43.46
CA THR A 535 -41.30 -6.30 -44.47
C THR A 535 -42.68 -6.61 -45.06
N GLN A 536 -43.39 -7.70 -44.69
CA GLN A 536 -44.59 -8.13 -45.43
C GLN A 536 -45.94 -8.14 -44.70
N THR A 537 -46.02 -7.87 -43.40
CA THR A 537 -47.31 -7.86 -42.69
C THR A 537 -47.77 -6.44 -42.40
N SER A 538 -48.87 -6.04 -43.04
CA SER A 538 -49.53 -4.76 -42.81
C SER A 538 -50.05 -4.70 -41.37
N LEU A 539 -49.55 -3.74 -40.60
CA LEU A 539 -50.19 -3.29 -39.38
C LEU A 539 -50.81 -1.91 -39.62
N ASP A 540 -51.89 -1.67 -38.92
CA ASP A 540 -52.94 -0.67 -39.04
C ASP A 540 -52.50 0.80 -38.92
N ALA A 541 -53.44 1.71 -39.20
CA ALA A 541 -53.32 3.00 -39.88
C ALA A 541 -52.41 4.12 -39.29
N ASN A 542 -51.52 3.83 -38.33
CA ASN A 542 -50.68 4.84 -37.67
C ASN A 542 -49.23 4.96 -38.23
N GLY A 543 -48.94 4.37 -39.39
CA GLY A 543 -47.97 4.95 -40.33
C GLY A 543 -46.50 5.12 -39.92
N THR A 544 -45.92 4.28 -39.05
CA THR A 544 -44.46 4.26 -38.77
C THR A 544 -43.85 2.91 -39.13
N ARG A 545 -42.77 2.88 -39.93
CA ARG A 545 -42.06 1.66 -40.38
C ARG A 545 -40.57 1.74 -40.00
N ASN A 546 -40.18 1.11 -38.89
CA ASN A 546 -38.84 1.30 -38.30
C ASN A 546 -37.96 0.05 -38.49
N ALA A 547 -36.63 0.17 -38.35
CA ALA A 547 -35.76 -1.02 -38.31
C ALA A 547 -36.12 -1.84 -37.07
N ILE A 548 -36.57 -3.08 -37.26
CA ILE A 548 -36.96 -3.96 -36.16
C ILE A 548 -35.85 -4.94 -35.86
N ILE A 549 -35.13 -4.73 -34.76
CA ILE A 549 -34.15 -5.69 -34.23
C ILE A 549 -34.87 -6.61 -33.25
N ALA A 550 -34.75 -7.92 -33.42
CA ALA A 550 -35.37 -8.97 -32.61
C ALA A 550 -34.45 -10.20 -32.55
N GLU A 551 -34.77 -11.20 -31.71
CA GLU A 551 -34.10 -12.53 -31.56
C GLU A 551 -32.77 -12.73 -32.31
N THR A 552 -31.69 -12.96 -31.55
CA THR A 552 -30.32 -13.09 -32.06
C THR A 552 -30.24 -14.01 -33.30
N ALA A 553 -29.66 -13.48 -34.37
CA ALA A 553 -29.41 -14.13 -35.67
C ALA A 553 -30.61 -14.32 -36.63
N THR A 554 -31.83 -13.97 -36.23
CA THR A 554 -33.01 -14.06 -37.15
C THR A 554 -33.29 -12.75 -37.89
N ARG A 555 -32.92 -11.60 -37.31
CA ARG A 555 -33.10 -10.25 -37.87
C ARG A 555 -31.87 -9.36 -37.63
N GLU A 556 -30.74 -9.79 -38.18
CA GLU A 556 -29.51 -9.01 -38.21
C GLU A 556 -29.44 -8.21 -39.51
N PHE A 557 -29.19 -6.91 -39.40
CA PHE A 557 -29.03 -6.03 -40.56
C PHE A 557 -27.56 -5.74 -40.77
N GLY A 558 -27.08 -5.89 -42.00
CA GLY A 558 -25.74 -5.55 -42.41
C GLY A 558 -25.74 -4.44 -43.45
N LEU A 559 -24.73 -3.59 -43.41
CA LEU A 559 -24.53 -2.48 -44.33
C LEU A 559 -23.10 -2.47 -44.86
N GLU A 560 -22.96 -2.30 -46.17
CA GLU A 560 -21.68 -2.02 -46.81
C GLU A 560 -21.39 -0.52 -46.77
N THR A 561 -20.29 -0.14 -46.11
CA THR A 561 -19.91 1.27 -45.91
C THR A 561 -19.16 1.88 -47.10
N ASN A 562 -18.78 1.05 -48.09
CA ASN A 562 -17.81 1.35 -49.16
C ASN A 562 -16.41 1.79 -48.69
N HIS A 563 -16.11 1.69 -47.40
CA HIS A 563 -14.82 2.10 -46.86
C HIS A 563 -13.85 0.93 -46.78
N THR A 564 -12.63 1.19 -47.23
CA THR A 564 -11.50 0.26 -47.08
C THR A 564 -10.71 0.70 -45.86
N LEU A 565 -10.63 -0.21 -44.89
CA LEU A 565 -10.00 0.04 -43.59
C LEU A 565 -8.51 0.33 -43.73
N ALA A 566 -8.05 1.32 -42.97
CA ALA A 566 -6.64 1.57 -42.71
C ALA A 566 -6.29 1.26 -41.25
N THR A 567 -5.04 0.90 -40.99
CA THR A 567 -4.55 0.64 -39.63
C THR A 567 -4.64 1.91 -38.78
N GLY A 568 -5.20 1.81 -37.58
CA GLY A 568 -5.27 2.92 -36.63
C GLY A 568 -6.47 3.87 -36.81
N GLU A 569 -7.36 3.59 -37.75
CA GLU A 569 -8.66 4.28 -37.82
C GLU A 569 -9.52 3.93 -36.60
N ILE A 570 -10.30 4.92 -36.13
CA ILE A 570 -11.33 4.75 -35.11
C ILE A 570 -12.69 5.10 -35.72
N PHE A 571 -13.75 4.51 -35.17
CA PHE A 571 -15.10 4.70 -35.67
C PHE A 571 -16.04 4.94 -34.50
N GLN A 572 -16.95 5.90 -34.67
CA GLN A 572 -18.00 6.20 -33.71
C GLN A 572 -19.35 5.98 -34.37
N THR A 573 -20.29 5.39 -33.66
CA THR A 573 -21.69 5.30 -34.10
C THR A 573 -22.57 6.18 -33.26
N THR A 574 -23.55 6.82 -33.88
CA THR A 574 -24.66 7.48 -33.19
C THR A 574 -25.97 6.88 -33.70
N TYR A 575 -26.95 6.62 -32.84
CA TYR A 575 -28.28 6.18 -33.29
C TYR A 575 -29.35 6.50 -32.26
N GLN A 576 -30.62 6.45 -32.67
CA GLN A 576 -31.75 6.48 -31.76
C GLN A 576 -32.42 5.13 -31.72
N TRP A 577 -32.80 4.66 -30.54
CA TRP A 577 -33.55 3.41 -30.41
C TRP A 577 -34.62 3.49 -29.33
N ARG A 578 -35.62 2.64 -29.43
CA ARG A 578 -36.62 2.44 -28.38
C ARG A 578 -37.03 0.99 -28.31
N ASP A 579 -37.25 0.51 -27.11
CA ASP A 579 -37.95 -0.74 -26.88
C ASP A 579 -39.37 -0.71 -27.47
N ALA A 580 -39.89 -1.89 -27.79
CA ALA A 580 -41.32 -2.10 -27.96
C ALA A 580 -41.91 -2.65 -26.66
N SER A 581 -43.23 -2.65 -26.55
CA SER A 581 -43.99 -3.05 -25.35
C SER A 581 -43.71 -4.47 -24.82
N ASN A 582 -42.86 -5.26 -25.48
CA ASN A 582 -42.46 -6.60 -25.09
C ASN A 582 -40.94 -6.82 -25.19
N TRP A 583 -40.11 -5.77 -25.14
CA TRP A 583 -38.64 -5.86 -25.11
C TRP A 583 -38.07 -5.02 -23.96
N ASN A 584 -38.39 -5.41 -22.73
CA ASN A 584 -38.14 -4.64 -21.50
C ASN A 584 -37.46 -5.47 -20.40
N ASP A 585 -36.78 -6.56 -20.74
CA ASP A 585 -36.02 -7.36 -19.78
C ASP A 585 -34.68 -6.67 -19.44
N PRO A 586 -34.13 -6.83 -18.21
CA PRO A 586 -32.87 -6.19 -17.77
C PRO A 586 -31.59 -6.52 -18.56
N GLY A 587 -31.70 -7.33 -19.62
CA GLY A 587 -30.61 -7.69 -20.52
C GLY A 587 -30.79 -7.20 -21.96
N ASP A 588 -31.92 -6.59 -22.28
CA ASP A 588 -32.26 -6.22 -23.66
C ASP A 588 -31.44 -5.02 -24.13
N LYS A 589 -30.50 -5.28 -25.06
CA LYS A 589 -29.56 -4.30 -25.61
C LYS A 589 -29.42 -4.43 -27.12
N ILE A 590 -29.16 -3.31 -27.80
CA ILE A 590 -28.79 -3.27 -29.21
C ILE A 590 -27.29 -3.50 -29.34
N ARG A 591 -26.89 -4.51 -30.10
CA ARG A 591 -25.49 -4.75 -30.45
C ARG A 591 -25.17 -4.16 -31.81
N VAL A 592 -24.22 -3.24 -31.86
CA VAL A 592 -23.60 -2.75 -33.09
C VAL A 592 -22.26 -3.43 -33.26
N SER A 593 -22.01 -4.04 -34.42
CA SER A 593 -20.76 -4.72 -34.70
C SER A 593 -20.09 -4.17 -35.96
N LEU A 594 -18.81 -3.86 -35.88
CA LEU A 594 -17.97 -3.63 -37.04
C LEU A 594 -17.34 -4.95 -37.46
N PHE A 595 -17.40 -5.28 -38.75
CA PHE A 595 -16.88 -6.54 -39.24
C PHE A 595 -16.29 -6.40 -40.64
N THR A 596 -15.43 -7.36 -40.99
CA THR A 596 -14.96 -7.59 -42.36
C THR A 596 -15.53 -8.92 -42.84
N THR A 597 -15.50 -9.18 -44.14
CA THR A 597 -15.90 -10.50 -44.65
C THR A 597 -14.80 -11.14 -45.47
N SER A 598 -14.86 -12.46 -45.62
CA SER A 598 -13.86 -13.24 -46.35
C SER A 598 -13.72 -12.88 -47.84
N ASN A 599 -14.66 -12.12 -48.41
CA ASN A 599 -14.73 -11.79 -49.84
C ASN A 599 -15.08 -10.31 -50.12
N ASP A 600 -14.98 -9.43 -49.13
CA ASP A 600 -15.34 -8.01 -49.24
C ASP A 600 -16.75 -7.75 -49.79
N SER A 601 -17.69 -8.64 -49.47
CA SER A 601 -19.14 -8.50 -49.71
C SER A 601 -19.90 -8.87 -48.44
N LEU A 602 -21.07 -8.28 -48.20
CA LEU A 602 -21.97 -8.64 -47.09
C LEU A 602 -22.35 -10.13 -47.05
N SER A 603 -22.23 -10.84 -48.18
CA SER A 603 -22.50 -12.27 -48.31
C SER A 603 -21.36 -13.20 -47.88
N GLY A 604 -20.17 -12.67 -47.61
CA GLY A 604 -19.01 -13.44 -47.17
C GLY A 604 -19.07 -13.87 -45.71
N THR A 605 -18.16 -14.75 -45.29
CA THR A 605 -18.05 -15.15 -43.88
C THR A 605 -17.56 -13.98 -43.03
N PRO A 606 -18.33 -13.51 -42.02
CA PRO A 606 -17.96 -12.36 -41.22
C PRO A 606 -16.82 -12.67 -40.25
N THR A 607 -15.92 -11.70 -40.08
CA THR A 607 -14.95 -11.62 -39.00
C THR A 607 -15.24 -10.34 -38.24
N ILE A 608 -15.78 -10.47 -37.04
CA ILE A 608 -16.08 -9.34 -36.15
C ILE A 608 -14.78 -8.68 -35.73
N LEU A 609 -14.70 -7.36 -35.93
CA LEU A 609 -13.59 -6.54 -35.48
C LEU A 609 -13.81 -6.09 -34.03
N ALA A 610 -15.03 -5.60 -33.74
CA ALA A 610 -15.47 -5.21 -32.42
C ALA A 610 -17.00 -5.13 -32.40
N SER A 611 -17.58 -5.31 -31.21
CA SER A 611 -19.02 -5.17 -30.95
C SER A 611 -19.21 -4.31 -29.72
N LEU A 612 -20.21 -3.43 -29.75
CA LEU A 612 -20.62 -2.60 -28.63
C LEU A 612 -22.12 -2.79 -28.43
N ASP A 613 -22.52 -2.90 -27.17
CA ASP A 613 -23.92 -3.00 -26.79
C ASP A 613 -24.41 -1.64 -26.29
N SER A 614 -25.67 -1.30 -26.59
CA SER A 614 -26.34 -0.12 -26.04
C SER A 614 -26.41 -0.17 -24.52
N GLU A 615 -26.75 0.96 -23.91
CA GLU A 615 -27.26 0.94 -22.55
C GLU A 615 -28.63 0.23 -22.50
N LEU A 616 -29.11 -0.05 -21.29
CA LEU A 616 -30.46 -0.58 -21.11
C LEU A 616 -31.48 0.52 -21.40
N SER A 617 -32.60 0.16 -22.04
CA SER A 617 -33.69 1.12 -22.26
C SER A 617 -34.19 1.62 -20.91
N SER A 618 -34.15 2.93 -20.72
CA SER A 618 -34.65 3.59 -19.50
C SER A 618 -36.08 4.10 -19.64
N LEU A 619 -36.65 4.10 -20.85
CA LEU A 619 -37.95 4.70 -21.18
C LEU A 619 -38.74 3.81 -22.16
N ASP A 620 -39.81 3.19 -21.67
CA ASP A 620 -40.70 2.36 -22.50
C ASP A 620 -41.26 3.15 -23.68
N SER A 621 -41.09 2.57 -24.88
CA SER A 621 -41.65 3.01 -26.16
C SER A 621 -41.19 4.40 -26.62
N SER A 622 -40.14 4.95 -26.00
CA SER A 622 -39.59 6.29 -26.25
C SER A 622 -38.15 6.23 -26.79
N TYR A 623 -37.85 7.04 -27.81
CA TYR A 623 -36.52 7.05 -28.41
C TYR A 623 -35.45 7.61 -27.47
N GLN A 624 -34.34 6.89 -27.39
CA GLN A 624 -33.12 7.23 -26.66
C GLN A 624 -31.95 7.27 -27.64
N SER A 625 -31.07 8.26 -27.48
CA SER A 625 -29.87 8.41 -28.31
C SER A 625 -28.70 7.65 -27.70
N GLU A 626 -28.00 6.90 -28.54
CA GLU A 626 -26.80 6.15 -28.20
C GLU A 626 -25.60 6.68 -29.00
N ILE A 627 -24.46 6.79 -28.33
CA ILE A 627 -23.17 7.12 -28.95
C ILE A 627 -22.17 6.06 -28.49
N ALA A 628 -21.52 5.38 -29.43
CA ALA A 628 -20.59 4.30 -29.12
C ALA A 628 -19.30 4.43 -29.93
N LEU A 629 -18.14 4.41 -29.25
CA LEU A 629 -16.82 4.51 -29.86
C LEU A 629 -16.17 3.13 -29.95
N PHE A 630 -15.83 2.70 -31.16
CA PHE A 630 -15.14 1.43 -31.40
C PHE A 630 -13.64 1.55 -31.12
N PRO A 631 -13.01 0.47 -30.61
CA PRO A 631 -11.55 0.38 -30.51
C PRO A 631 -10.86 0.61 -31.87
N PRO A 632 -9.59 1.04 -31.88
CA PRO A 632 -8.84 1.21 -33.12
C PRO A 632 -8.80 -0.07 -33.95
N ILE A 633 -8.97 0.07 -35.27
CA ILE A 633 -9.03 -1.08 -36.16
C ILE A 633 -7.70 -1.84 -36.17
N PRO A 634 -7.72 -3.18 -35.97
CA PRO A 634 -6.50 -3.97 -35.90
C PRO A 634 -5.81 -4.05 -37.27
N ALA A 635 -4.48 -4.14 -37.27
CA ALA A 635 -3.68 -4.26 -38.50
C ALA A 635 -4.10 -5.45 -39.40
N SER A 636 -4.70 -6.50 -38.83
CA SER A 636 -5.23 -7.67 -39.56
C SER A 636 -6.46 -7.36 -40.43
N ALA A 637 -7.09 -6.21 -40.22
CA ALA A 637 -8.22 -5.71 -41.01
C ALA A 637 -7.81 -4.65 -42.05
N ASN A 638 -6.55 -4.23 -42.06
CA ASN A 638 -6.03 -3.25 -43.00
C ASN A 638 -6.22 -3.71 -44.45
N GLY A 639 -6.79 -2.84 -45.28
CA GLY A 639 -7.08 -3.11 -46.69
C GLY A 639 -8.35 -3.91 -46.96
N LYS A 640 -9.09 -4.34 -45.92
CA LYS A 640 -10.40 -5.00 -46.08
C LYS A 640 -11.53 -3.98 -46.11
N LYS A 641 -12.68 -4.36 -46.68
CA LYS A 641 -13.88 -3.51 -46.61
C LYS A 641 -14.54 -3.57 -45.22
N LEU A 642 -14.93 -2.40 -44.72
CA LEU A 642 -15.71 -2.26 -43.49
C LEU A 642 -17.20 -2.50 -43.75
N PHE A 643 -17.77 -3.36 -42.92
CA PHE A 643 -19.21 -3.56 -42.81
C PHE A 643 -19.64 -3.26 -41.38
N VAL A 644 -20.89 -2.83 -41.22
CA VAL A 644 -21.52 -2.65 -39.92
C VAL A 644 -22.76 -3.50 -39.83
N SER A 645 -22.97 -4.18 -38.70
CA SER A 645 -24.22 -4.88 -38.41
C SER A 645 -24.88 -4.41 -37.14
N LEU A 646 -26.20 -4.57 -37.12
CA LEU A 646 -27.09 -4.24 -36.02
C LEU A 646 -27.89 -5.51 -35.65
N ASN A 647 -27.83 -5.90 -34.39
CA ASN A 647 -28.47 -7.11 -33.88
C ASN A 647 -28.92 -6.93 -32.42
N SER A 648 -29.71 -7.86 -31.90
CA SER A 648 -29.93 -7.98 -30.47
C SER A 648 -28.64 -8.51 -29.81
N ALA A 649 -28.28 -8.01 -28.63
CA ALA A 649 -27.17 -8.55 -27.84
C ALA A 649 -27.50 -9.92 -27.22
N GLN A 650 -28.79 -10.24 -27.05
CA GLN A 650 -29.28 -11.38 -26.28
C GLN A 650 -30.41 -12.17 -27.00
N ILE A 651 -30.71 -13.36 -26.48
CA ILE A 651 -31.74 -14.28 -26.98
C ILE A 651 -32.99 -14.14 -26.09
N GLY A 652 -34.14 -13.78 -26.67
CA GLY A 652 -35.40 -13.55 -25.95
C GLY A 652 -36.54 -13.17 -26.90
N SER A 653 -37.77 -13.08 -26.40
CA SER A 653 -38.94 -12.71 -27.21
C SER A 653 -39.24 -11.22 -27.11
N GLY A 654 -38.96 -10.44 -28.15
CA GLY A 654 -39.12 -8.99 -28.14
C GLY A 654 -38.56 -8.32 -29.39
N PHE A 655 -38.74 -6.99 -29.52
CA PHE A 655 -38.07 -6.19 -30.55
C PHE A 655 -37.90 -4.71 -30.20
N ALA A 656 -36.93 -4.01 -30.84
CA ALA A 656 -36.74 -2.55 -30.72
C ALA A 656 -36.88 -1.96 -32.09
N ARG A 657 -37.09 -0.65 -32.06
CA ARG A 657 -37.06 0.20 -33.22
C ARG A 657 -35.79 1.03 -33.18
N LEU A 658 -35.07 1.08 -34.31
CA LEU A 658 -33.87 1.88 -34.49
C LEU A 658 -34.09 2.94 -35.58
N ASP A 659 -33.68 4.17 -35.30
CA ASP A 659 -33.71 5.34 -36.17
C ASP A 659 -32.33 6.06 -36.09
N ASP A 660 -32.10 7.03 -36.98
CA ASP A 660 -30.97 7.98 -36.92
C ASP A 660 -29.54 7.41 -36.84
N PHE A 661 -29.31 6.20 -37.38
CA PHE A 661 -27.99 5.58 -37.34
C PHE A 661 -26.95 6.29 -38.21
N THR A 662 -25.85 6.72 -37.60
CA THR A 662 -24.64 7.24 -38.23
C THR A 662 -23.43 6.40 -37.85
N LEU A 663 -22.44 6.37 -38.74
CA LEU A 663 -21.11 5.81 -38.50
C LEU A 663 -20.10 6.85 -38.98
N ASP A 664 -19.38 7.45 -38.05
CA ASP A 664 -18.39 8.49 -38.27
C ASP A 664 -16.98 7.92 -38.15
N ARG A 665 -16.06 8.46 -38.97
CA ARG A 665 -14.67 8.01 -39.03
C ARG A 665 -13.76 9.06 -38.41
N GLY A 666 -12.85 8.61 -37.57
CA GLY A 666 -11.79 9.42 -36.95
C GLY A 666 -10.41 8.81 -37.15
N ALA A 667 -9.40 9.61 -36.85
CA ALA A 667 -8.03 9.19 -36.71
C ALA A 667 -7.53 9.67 -35.34
N ILE A 668 -6.73 8.84 -34.67
CA ILE A 668 -6.15 9.17 -33.36
C ILE A 668 -5.23 10.40 -33.52
N GLY A 669 -5.49 11.49 -32.75
CA GLY A 669 -4.55 12.61 -32.58
C GLY A 669 -4.82 13.96 -33.29
N ASP A 670 -6.01 14.24 -33.83
CA ASP A 670 -6.32 15.49 -34.58
C ASP A 670 -7.43 16.41 -33.96
N GLY A 671 -7.44 16.61 -32.64
CA GLY A 671 -8.21 17.63 -31.90
C GLY A 671 -9.73 17.46 -31.72
N GLY A 672 -10.14 17.17 -30.48
CA GLY A 672 -11.35 17.76 -29.85
C GLY A 672 -12.67 16.96 -29.85
N GLY A 673 -12.82 16.00 -28.94
CA GLY A 673 -14.13 15.42 -28.57
C GLY A 673 -14.03 14.19 -27.64
N ALA A 674 -14.77 14.24 -26.52
CA ALA A 674 -15.01 13.19 -25.50
C ALA A 674 -13.85 12.21 -25.19
N ASN A 675 -12.95 12.61 -24.29
CA ASN A 675 -11.88 11.72 -23.83
C ASN A 675 -12.50 10.54 -23.03
N PRO A 676 -12.19 9.27 -23.36
CA PRO A 676 -12.51 8.16 -22.48
C PRO A 676 -11.80 8.32 -21.13
N PRO A 677 -12.26 7.62 -20.07
CA PRO A 677 -11.52 7.56 -18.82
C PRO A 677 -10.07 7.19 -19.07
N VAL A 678 -9.14 8.01 -18.58
CA VAL A 678 -7.71 7.78 -18.80
C VAL A 678 -7.27 6.70 -17.81
N ALA A 679 -7.16 5.46 -18.27
CA ALA A 679 -6.54 4.40 -17.47
C ALA A 679 -5.01 4.48 -17.60
N LEU A 680 -4.33 4.91 -16.54
CA LEU A 680 -2.88 5.06 -16.49
C LEU A 680 -2.30 4.09 -15.48
N ASN A 681 -1.34 3.27 -15.91
CA ASN A 681 -0.51 2.53 -14.98
C ASN A 681 0.51 3.47 -14.34
N TRP A 682 0.81 3.30 -13.05
CA TRP A 682 1.80 4.13 -12.35
C TRP A 682 3.19 4.05 -13.00
N SER A 683 3.54 2.92 -13.59
CA SER A 683 4.80 2.75 -14.34
C SER A 683 4.84 3.45 -15.71
N THR A 684 3.77 4.13 -16.12
CA THR A 684 3.67 4.73 -17.45
C THR A 684 4.68 5.88 -17.56
N GLN A 685 5.41 5.90 -18.68
CA GLN A 685 6.38 6.96 -18.93
C GLN A 685 5.70 8.33 -18.94
N ASN A 686 6.30 9.31 -18.26
CA ASN A 686 5.82 10.69 -18.17
C ASN A 686 4.43 10.86 -17.54
N ALA A 687 3.92 9.83 -16.87
CA ALA A 687 2.62 9.89 -16.19
C ALA A 687 2.68 10.67 -14.86
N TRP A 688 3.87 11.03 -14.40
CA TRP A 688 4.08 11.80 -13.18
C TRP A 688 4.75 13.11 -13.51
N THR A 689 4.72 14.04 -12.57
CA THR A 689 5.43 15.31 -12.62
C THR A 689 6.23 15.45 -11.35
N ASP A 690 7.49 15.84 -11.48
CA ASP A 690 8.31 16.30 -10.37
C ASP A 690 7.80 17.68 -9.92
N PRO A 691 7.27 17.83 -8.70
CA PRO A 691 6.70 19.08 -8.23
C PRO A 691 7.72 20.21 -8.06
N ASP A 692 9.01 19.88 -7.86
CA ASP A 692 10.06 20.87 -7.62
C ASP A 692 10.54 21.51 -8.93
N THR A 693 10.52 20.73 -10.03
CA THR A 693 10.97 21.17 -11.35
C THR A 693 9.83 21.39 -12.35
N ALA A 694 8.62 20.94 -12.03
CA ALA A 694 7.47 20.87 -12.92
C ALA A 694 7.73 20.06 -14.22
N SER A 695 8.71 19.16 -14.20
CA SER A 695 9.08 18.35 -15.36
C SER A 695 8.33 17.01 -15.35
N GLN A 696 8.01 16.49 -16.54
CA GLN A 696 7.41 15.16 -16.68
C GLN A 696 8.37 14.07 -16.22
N ASP A 697 7.84 13.07 -15.55
CA ASP A 697 8.60 12.05 -14.85
C ASP A 697 7.93 10.66 -14.92
N THR A 698 8.70 9.62 -14.61
CA THR A 698 8.28 8.22 -14.61
C THR A 698 8.54 7.61 -13.26
N LEU A 699 7.51 7.12 -12.57
CA LEU A 699 7.67 6.42 -11.30
C LEU A 699 8.38 5.08 -11.52
N LEU A 700 9.45 4.83 -10.76
CA LEU A 700 10.25 3.62 -10.83
C LEU A 700 9.97 2.70 -9.65
N SER A 701 10.27 1.41 -9.76
CA SER A 701 10.11 0.45 -8.64
C SER A 701 10.93 0.85 -7.42
N LEU A 702 12.05 1.55 -7.64
CA LEU A 702 12.91 2.06 -6.57
C LEU A 702 12.30 3.25 -5.81
N ASP A 703 11.28 3.91 -6.36
CA ASP A 703 10.52 4.96 -5.67
C ASP A 703 9.49 4.38 -4.69
N ALA A 704 9.37 3.04 -4.61
CA ALA A 704 8.63 2.37 -3.55
C ALA A 704 9.48 2.31 -2.27
N PHE A 705 9.53 3.41 -1.53
CA PHE A 705 10.29 3.54 -0.28
C PHE A 705 9.54 4.39 0.75
N ALA A 706 9.99 4.30 1.99
CA ALA A 706 9.33 4.87 3.16
C ALA A 706 9.09 6.38 3.10
N GLY A 707 9.83 7.14 2.29
CA GLY A 707 9.65 8.59 2.11
C GLY A 707 8.82 9.00 0.90
N CYS A 708 8.28 8.06 0.13
CA CYS A 708 7.56 8.36 -1.11
C CYS A 708 6.23 9.09 -0.84
N VAL A 709 5.97 10.15 -1.61
CA VAL A 709 4.72 10.92 -1.57
C VAL A 709 4.09 10.93 -2.95
N LEU A 710 2.86 10.44 -3.07
CA LEU A 710 2.11 10.41 -4.33
C LEU A 710 0.89 11.32 -4.25
N GLU A 711 0.68 12.16 -5.26
CA GLU A 711 -0.45 13.08 -5.33
C GLU A 711 -1.32 12.85 -6.56
N PHE A 712 -2.63 12.87 -6.35
CA PHE A 712 -3.67 12.59 -7.34
C PHE A 712 -4.55 13.83 -7.50
N PRO A 713 -4.37 14.62 -8.57
CA PRO A 713 -5.07 15.89 -8.72
C PRO A 713 -6.52 15.70 -9.20
N THR A 714 -7.39 16.68 -8.96
CA THR A 714 -8.68 16.78 -9.65
C THR A 714 -8.50 17.15 -11.12
N THR A 715 -9.52 16.87 -11.93
CA THR A 715 -9.57 17.22 -13.36
C THR A 715 -10.93 17.81 -13.70
N ASP A 716 -10.97 18.97 -14.35
CA ASP A 716 -12.23 19.70 -14.55
C ASP A 716 -13.14 19.10 -15.64
N ASN A 717 -12.58 18.34 -16.58
CA ASN A 717 -13.26 18.02 -17.84
C ASN A 717 -13.31 16.53 -18.18
N PHE A 718 -12.74 15.66 -17.34
CA PHE A 718 -12.73 14.21 -17.56
C PHE A 718 -12.45 13.46 -16.25
N SER A 719 -12.81 12.17 -16.22
CA SER A 719 -12.50 11.25 -15.13
C SER A 719 -11.29 10.37 -15.50
N TYR A 720 -10.58 9.84 -14.51
CA TYR A 720 -9.39 9.00 -14.76
C TYR A 720 -9.26 7.82 -13.80
N THR A 721 -8.50 6.80 -14.20
CA THR A 721 -8.15 5.65 -13.37
C THR A 721 -6.64 5.52 -13.31
N ALA A 722 -6.06 5.52 -12.10
CA ALA A 722 -4.64 5.32 -11.87
C ALA A 722 -4.40 3.94 -11.23
N ASN A 723 -3.81 3.04 -12.00
CA ASN A 723 -3.55 1.65 -11.58
C ASN A 723 -2.12 1.49 -11.09
N ASN A 724 -1.95 1.24 -9.79
CA ASN A 724 -0.71 0.79 -9.20
C ASN A 724 -0.35 -0.61 -9.73
N ASN A 725 0.61 -0.67 -10.64
CA ASN A 725 1.20 -1.92 -11.14
C ASN A 725 2.63 -2.12 -10.62
N MET A 726 3.00 -1.40 -9.55
CA MET A 726 4.35 -1.31 -9.04
C MET A 726 4.51 -2.12 -7.77
N MET A 727 5.73 -2.59 -7.52
CA MET A 727 6.18 -3.25 -6.30
C MET A 727 7.63 -2.84 -6.06
N ARG A 728 8.11 -2.97 -4.82
CA ARG A 728 9.52 -2.77 -4.50
C ARG A 728 10.34 -3.89 -5.15
N PRO A 729 11.59 -3.65 -5.59
CA PRO A 729 12.40 -4.69 -6.25
C PRO A 729 12.70 -5.92 -5.39
N THR A 730 12.54 -5.83 -4.07
CA THR A 730 12.71 -6.93 -3.14
C THR A 730 11.46 -7.83 -3.02
N GLY A 731 10.38 -7.50 -3.74
CA GLY A 731 9.11 -8.23 -3.72
C GLY A 731 8.12 -7.74 -2.66
N LEU A 732 8.52 -6.80 -1.80
CA LEU A 732 7.57 -6.08 -0.95
C LEU A 732 6.61 -5.25 -1.81
N THR A 733 5.39 -5.07 -1.32
CA THR A 733 4.42 -4.22 -1.99
C THR A 733 4.89 -2.76 -2.06
N PHE A 734 4.16 -1.90 -2.77
CA PHE A 734 4.57 -0.51 -2.95
C PHE A 734 4.56 0.24 -1.61
N MET A 735 5.75 0.58 -1.12
CA MET A 735 5.94 1.30 0.14
C MET A 735 5.92 2.81 -0.09
N LEU A 736 5.25 3.53 0.78
CA LEU A 736 5.15 5.00 0.73
C LEU A 736 4.87 5.60 2.12
N ASN A 737 5.12 6.91 2.26
CA ASN A 737 4.69 7.68 3.42
C ASN A 737 3.28 8.23 3.23
N SER A 738 3.03 8.89 2.09
CA SER A 738 1.85 9.73 1.93
C SER A 738 1.17 9.56 0.60
N LEU A 739 -0.16 9.42 0.65
CA LEU A 739 -1.07 9.40 -0.49
C LEU A 739 -1.98 10.63 -0.41
N LYS A 740 -2.01 11.48 -1.43
CA LYS A 740 -2.72 12.76 -1.38
C LYS A 740 -3.69 12.94 -2.53
N MET A 741 -4.90 13.37 -2.21
CA MET A 741 -5.91 13.84 -3.15
C MET A 741 -5.94 15.36 -3.07
N THR A 742 -5.66 16.02 -4.20
CA THR A 742 -5.47 17.48 -4.23
C THR A 742 -6.22 18.12 -5.39
N GLY A 743 -6.40 19.43 -5.31
CA GLY A 743 -6.99 20.24 -6.39
C GLY A 743 -8.40 20.74 -6.08
N ASP A 744 -8.79 21.80 -6.77
CA ASP A 744 -10.10 22.45 -6.64
C ASP A 744 -10.89 22.18 -7.92
N PHE A 745 -11.88 21.30 -7.84
CA PHE A 745 -12.77 21.01 -8.96
C PHE A 745 -13.79 22.13 -9.14
N ILE A 746 -13.79 22.74 -10.33
CA ILE A 746 -14.75 23.78 -10.73
C ILE A 746 -15.51 23.42 -12.01
N GLY A 747 -15.41 22.16 -12.43
CA GLY A 747 -16.06 21.65 -13.64
C GLY A 747 -17.58 21.65 -13.53
N ALA A 748 -18.23 21.71 -14.68
CA ALA A 748 -19.70 21.80 -14.76
C ALA A 748 -20.41 20.44 -14.63
N ASN A 749 -19.71 19.33 -14.86
CA ASN A 749 -20.26 17.98 -14.83
C ASN A 749 -19.48 17.13 -13.84
N PRO A 750 -20.14 16.31 -13.01
CA PRO A 750 -19.45 15.46 -12.04
C PRO A 750 -18.32 14.64 -12.65
N GLN A 751 -17.19 14.56 -11.95
CA GLN A 751 -16.01 13.80 -12.36
C GLN A 751 -15.53 12.87 -11.25
N SER A 752 -14.67 11.93 -11.61
CA SER A 752 -14.13 10.95 -10.68
C SER A 752 -12.67 10.61 -10.95
N ALA A 753 -11.98 10.19 -9.90
CA ALA A 753 -10.67 9.56 -9.97
C ALA A 753 -10.70 8.20 -9.26
N THR A 754 -10.35 7.13 -9.96
CA THR A 754 -10.19 5.80 -9.35
C THR A 754 -8.71 5.50 -9.16
N ILE A 755 -8.29 5.15 -7.95
CA ILE A 755 -6.91 4.76 -7.62
C ILE A 755 -6.98 3.28 -7.21
N ALA A 756 -6.40 2.39 -8.02
CA ALA A 756 -6.58 0.94 -7.86
C ALA A 756 -5.27 0.17 -8.10
N GLY A 757 -5.30 -1.16 -8.00
CA GLY A 757 -4.16 -2.03 -8.29
C GLY A 757 -3.52 -2.65 -7.04
N ASN A 758 -2.20 -2.84 -7.08
CA ASN A 758 -1.43 -3.50 -6.03
C ASN A 758 -1.54 -2.79 -4.67
N GLU A 759 -1.31 -3.54 -3.59
CA GLU A 759 -1.39 -3.08 -2.20
C GLU A 759 -0.40 -1.94 -1.90
N LEU A 760 -0.69 -1.14 -0.88
CA LEU A 760 0.16 -0.04 -0.43
C LEU A 760 0.61 -0.26 1.01
N LEU A 761 1.92 -0.27 1.25
CA LEU A 761 2.50 -0.39 2.59
C LEU A 761 2.82 1.01 3.15
N PHE A 762 2.05 1.45 4.15
CA PHE A 762 2.25 2.72 4.82
C PHE A 762 3.24 2.60 5.97
N SER A 763 4.30 3.41 5.92
CA SER A 763 5.32 3.49 6.96
C SER A 763 5.70 4.93 7.27
N ASN A 764 6.27 5.17 8.45
CA ASN A 764 6.92 6.43 8.73
C ASN A 764 7.97 6.74 7.67
N ASP A 765 8.19 8.02 7.38
CA ASP A 765 9.35 8.42 6.58
C ASP A 765 10.66 8.19 7.34
N LEU A 766 11.79 8.42 6.66
CA LEU A 766 13.12 8.21 7.25
C LEU A 766 13.45 9.18 8.39
N SER A 767 12.68 10.25 8.57
CA SER A 767 12.78 11.19 9.70
C SER A 767 11.86 10.85 10.87
N GLY A 768 10.98 9.84 10.70
CA GLY A 768 10.00 9.41 11.69
C GLY A 768 8.62 10.07 11.55
N THR A 769 8.35 10.81 10.48
CA THR A 769 7.01 11.39 10.23
C THR A 769 6.01 10.27 9.96
N PRO A 770 4.87 10.20 10.68
CA PRO A 770 3.85 9.18 10.45
C PRO A 770 3.27 9.20 9.03
N PRO A 771 2.84 8.04 8.51
CA PRO A 771 2.20 7.98 7.20
C PRO A 771 0.85 8.69 7.17
N SER A 772 0.45 9.19 6.00
CA SER A 772 -0.81 9.90 5.82
C SER A 772 -1.60 9.57 4.55
N LEU A 773 -2.93 9.65 4.65
CA LEU A 773 -3.87 9.77 3.54
C LEU A 773 -4.51 11.16 3.60
N SER A 774 -4.19 12.04 2.64
CA SER A 774 -4.69 13.42 2.63
C SER A 774 -5.86 13.62 1.68
N LEU A 775 -7.02 13.96 2.22
CA LEU A 775 -8.29 14.18 1.52
C LEU A 775 -8.52 15.69 1.31
N GLY A 776 -7.63 16.33 0.56
CA GLY A 776 -7.61 17.80 0.40
C GLY A 776 -8.42 18.36 -0.76
N SER A 777 -8.91 17.52 -1.68
CA SER A 777 -9.60 17.96 -2.89
C SER A 777 -10.95 18.63 -2.61
N LYS A 778 -11.23 19.73 -3.28
CA LYS A 778 -12.48 20.51 -3.14
C LYS A 778 -13.38 20.33 -4.36
N GLY A 779 -14.68 20.40 -4.13
CA GLY A 779 -15.72 20.28 -5.15
C GLY A 779 -16.60 19.04 -4.92
N PRO A 780 -17.85 19.19 -4.46
CA PRO A 780 -18.70 18.05 -4.08
C PRO A 780 -19.07 17.14 -5.26
N ASP A 781 -19.03 17.67 -6.48
CA ASP A 781 -19.27 16.94 -7.72
C ASP A 781 -18.02 16.17 -8.22
N PHE A 782 -16.91 16.20 -7.48
CA PHE A 782 -15.76 15.33 -7.74
C PHE A 782 -15.72 14.20 -6.73
N SER A 783 -15.42 12.98 -7.19
CA SER A 783 -15.31 11.79 -6.35
C SER A 783 -13.97 11.07 -6.50
N TYR A 784 -13.46 10.52 -5.41
CA TYR A 784 -12.29 9.64 -5.39
C TYR A 784 -12.71 8.25 -4.93
N GLU A 785 -12.36 7.24 -5.73
CA GLU A 785 -12.55 5.82 -5.43
C GLU A 785 -11.20 5.16 -5.22
N ILE A 786 -10.85 4.85 -3.97
CA ILE A 786 -9.56 4.29 -3.58
C ILE A 786 -9.74 2.79 -3.35
N SER A 787 -9.25 1.96 -4.26
CA SER A 787 -9.45 0.51 -4.27
C SER A 787 -8.19 -0.30 -3.97
N ASN A 788 -7.03 0.35 -3.77
CA ASN A 788 -5.81 -0.34 -3.32
C ASN A 788 -5.96 -0.83 -1.87
N PRO A 789 -5.66 -2.09 -1.55
CA PRO A 789 -5.55 -2.53 -0.16
C PRO A 789 -4.42 -1.78 0.56
N PHE A 790 -4.65 -1.40 1.80
CA PHE A 790 -3.68 -0.70 2.65
C PHE A 790 -3.13 -1.67 3.69
N ILE A 791 -1.81 -1.71 3.79
CA ILE A 791 -1.07 -2.44 4.81
C ILE A 791 -0.39 -1.42 5.72
N LEU A 792 -0.76 -1.41 6.99
CA LEU A 792 -0.22 -0.50 7.99
C LEU A 792 0.99 -1.14 8.67
N TYR A 793 2.19 -0.61 8.42
CA TYR A 793 3.35 -0.93 9.25
C TYR A 793 3.40 -0.03 10.50
N HIS A 794 2.97 1.22 10.35
CA HIS A 794 2.84 2.21 11.41
C HIS A 794 1.43 2.82 11.41
N ASP A 795 1.11 3.57 12.46
CA ASP A 795 -0.15 4.30 12.62
C ASP A 795 -0.42 5.23 11.43
N LEU A 796 -1.63 5.18 10.88
CA LEU A 796 -2.04 5.98 9.73
C LEU A 796 -2.89 7.17 10.16
N THR A 797 -2.53 8.35 9.67
CA THR A 797 -3.36 9.56 9.79
C THR A 797 -4.11 9.82 8.49
N ILE A 798 -5.43 9.90 8.54
CA ILE A 798 -6.28 10.37 7.44
C ILE A 798 -6.66 11.82 7.74
N ASP A 799 -6.23 12.77 6.91
CA ASP A 799 -6.44 14.21 7.13
C ASP A 799 -7.08 14.91 5.93
N GLY A 800 -7.26 16.24 6.00
CA GLY A 800 -7.72 17.08 4.91
C GLY A 800 -9.06 17.77 5.15
N ASP A 801 -9.24 18.93 4.52
CA ASP A 801 -10.43 19.80 4.57
C ASP A 801 -11.22 19.80 3.25
N GLY A 802 -11.00 18.79 2.41
CA GLY A 802 -11.63 18.65 1.10
C GLY A 802 -13.14 18.46 1.19
N THR A 803 -13.85 18.94 0.17
CA THR A 803 -15.30 18.81 0.01
C THR A 803 -15.71 17.84 -1.10
N ALA A 804 -14.74 17.24 -1.80
CA ALA A 804 -14.99 16.12 -2.70
C ALA A 804 -15.49 14.89 -1.92
N THR A 805 -16.07 13.94 -2.64
CA THR A 805 -16.48 12.65 -2.07
C THR A 805 -15.29 11.70 -2.07
N PHE A 806 -15.00 11.03 -0.93
CA PHE A 806 -13.90 10.07 -0.82
C PHE A 806 -14.41 8.70 -0.36
N THR A 807 -14.26 7.70 -1.21
CA THR A 807 -14.63 6.31 -0.94
C THR A 807 -13.40 5.44 -0.89
N LEU A 808 -13.23 4.65 0.18
CA LEU A 808 -12.18 3.65 0.32
C LEU A 808 -12.79 2.24 0.22
N ASN A 809 -12.51 1.60 -0.91
CA ASN A 809 -12.88 0.22 -1.24
C ASN A 809 -11.78 -0.78 -0.90
N GLY A 810 -10.52 -0.35 -0.76
CA GLY A 810 -9.43 -1.22 -0.36
C GLY A 810 -9.52 -1.63 1.12
N GLU A 811 -9.26 -2.90 1.42
CA GLU A 811 -9.16 -3.37 2.81
C GLU A 811 -7.99 -2.68 3.52
N ILE A 812 -8.19 -2.22 4.76
CA ILE A 812 -7.11 -1.76 5.65
C ILE A 812 -6.74 -2.90 6.59
N SER A 813 -5.50 -3.35 6.53
CA SER A 813 -4.91 -4.39 7.37
C SER A 813 -3.64 -3.90 8.05
N GLU A 814 -3.20 -4.55 9.12
CA GLU A 814 -1.91 -4.28 9.74
C GLU A 814 -0.87 -5.33 9.34
N TYR A 815 0.40 -4.92 9.29
CA TYR A 815 1.46 -5.84 8.91
C TYR A 815 1.78 -6.83 10.04
N LEU A 816 2.02 -6.34 11.27
CA LEU A 816 2.49 -7.18 12.38
C LEU A 816 2.02 -6.80 13.77
N ASN A 817 1.92 -5.50 14.03
CA ASN A 817 1.54 -4.97 15.33
C ASN A 817 0.26 -4.15 15.18
N PRO A 818 -0.52 -4.02 16.27
CA PRO A 818 -1.66 -3.11 16.30
C PRO A 818 -1.26 -1.73 15.80
N ALA A 819 -1.86 -1.32 14.68
CA ALA A 819 -1.68 0.02 14.12
C ALA A 819 -2.95 0.84 14.36
N ASN A 820 -2.78 2.08 14.83
CA ASN A 820 -3.90 2.99 15.04
C ASN A 820 -4.28 3.69 13.73
N LEU A 821 -5.56 4.01 13.60
CA LEU A 821 -6.09 4.83 12.52
C LEU A 821 -6.66 6.11 13.10
N THR A 822 -6.18 7.27 12.65
CA THR A 822 -6.70 8.58 13.09
C THR A 822 -7.29 9.34 11.93
N LYS A 823 -8.60 9.61 11.94
CA LYS A 823 -9.29 10.53 11.03
C LYS A 823 -9.36 11.93 11.66
N THR A 824 -8.80 12.92 10.97
CA THR A 824 -8.82 14.34 11.34
C THR A 824 -9.13 15.21 10.10
N GLY A 825 -9.26 16.52 10.29
CA GLY A 825 -9.72 17.44 9.25
C GLY A 825 -11.21 17.28 8.92
N THR A 826 -11.78 18.29 8.25
CA THR A 826 -13.24 18.39 8.03
C THR A 826 -13.77 17.50 6.91
N SER A 827 -12.91 16.81 6.16
CA SER A 827 -13.31 15.93 5.05
C SER A 827 -14.18 14.75 5.51
N HIS A 828 -14.98 14.24 4.57
CA HIS A 828 -15.79 13.03 4.75
C HIS A 828 -15.13 11.85 4.04
N LEU A 829 -14.92 10.74 4.77
CA LEU A 829 -14.45 9.46 4.23
C LEU A 829 -15.55 8.40 4.39
N HIS A 830 -15.83 7.67 3.31
CA HIS A 830 -16.72 6.51 3.31
C HIS A 830 -15.93 5.19 3.13
N LEU A 831 -16.13 4.24 4.04
CA LEU A 831 -15.55 2.89 3.95
C LEU A 831 -16.59 1.90 3.41
N THR A 832 -16.19 1.08 2.44
CA THR A 832 -17.06 0.04 1.85
C THR A 832 -16.54 -1.38 2.11
N THR A 833 -15.36 -1.53 2.72
CA THR A 833 -14.80 -2.82 3.13
C THR A 833 -14.47 -2.84 4.63
N SER A 834 -14.56 -4.04 5.21
CA SER A 834 -14.28 -4.26 6.63
C SER A 834 -12.77 -4.23 6.88
N PRO A 835 -12.25 -3.30 7.70
CA PRO A 835 -10.85 -3.33 8.10
C PRO A 835 -10.56 -4.52 9.02
N THR A 836 -9.30 -4.98 9.01
CA THR A 836 -8.83 -6.13 9.80
C THR A 836 -7.70 -5.80 10.78
N TYR A 837 -7.34 -4.52 10.93
CA TYR A 837 -6.38 -4.06 11.93
C TYR A 837 -6.97 -4.08 13.35
N THR A 838 -6.10 -4.17 14.35
CA THR A 838 -6.48 -4.42 15.74
C THR A 838 -6.33 -3.19 16.65
N GLY A 839 -5.62 -2.15 16.20
CA GLY A 839 -5.42 -0.89 16.93
C GLY A 839 -6.66 0.00 17.05
N THR A 840 -6.51 1.15 17.71
CA THR A 840 -7.61 2.08 17.98
C THR A 840 -7.97 2.89 16.74
N THR A 841 -9.27 3.03 16.46
CA THR A 841 -9.78 4.03 15.50
C THR A 841 -10.12 5.32 16.24
N SER A 842 -9.51 6.44 15.88
CA SER A 842 -9.83 7.76 16.44
C SER A 842 -10.38 8.68 15.36
N ILE A 843 -11.52 9.33 15.61
CA ILE A 843 -12.12 10.34 14.72
C ILE A 843 -12.10 11.65 15.50
N THR A 844 -11.08 12.47 15.29
CA THR A 844 -10.92 13.74 16.01
C THR A 844 -11.73 14.86 15.39
N GLU A 845 -11.84 14.87 14.06
CA GLU A 845 -12.56 15.87 13.26
C GLU A 845 -13.17 15.25 11.99
N GLY A 846 -14.21 15.88 11.46
CA GLY A 846 -14.84 15.49 10.19
C GLY A 846 -15.71 14.25 10.32
N GLN A 847 -15.89 13.54 9.20
CA GLN A 847 -16.83 12.41 9.14
C GLN A 847 -16.15 11.13 8.63
N LEU A 848 -16.40 10.03 9.32
CA LEU A 848 -16.14 8.66 8.85
C LEU A 848 -17.48 7.94 8.74
N THR A 849 -17.86 7.45 7.57
CA THR A 849 -19.05 6.60 7.40
C THR A 849 -18.67 5.18 7.00
N ILE A 850 -19.40 4.18 7.48
CA ILE A 850 -19.22 2.77 7.14
C ILE A 850 -20.46 2.20 6.43
N GLY A 851 -20.26 1.47 5.33
CA GLY A 851 -21.34 0.83 4.56
C GLY A 851 -22.06 -0.31 5.29
N ASP A 852 -23.19 -0.75 4.75
CA ASP A 852 -24.14 -1.71 5.36
C ASP A 852 -23.54 -3.10 5.66
N GLN A 853 -22.56 -3.54 4.88
CA GLN A 853 -21.82 -4.80 5.08
C GLN A 853 -20.44 -4.60 5.74
N VAL A 854 -20.12 -3.37 6.15
CA VAL A 854 -18.84 -3.05 6.76
C VAL A 854 -18.91 -3.28 8.26
N LYS A 855 -17.95 -4.05 8.77
CA LYS A 855 -17.75 -4.29 10.19
C LYS A 855 -16.43 -3.67 10.64
N LEU A 856 -16.50 -2.58 11.40
CA LEU A 856 -15.36 -2.01 12.09
C LEU A 856 -15.06 -2.85 13.34
N SER A 857 -14.27 -3.92 13.16
CA SER A 857 -13.85 -4.83 14.24
C SER A 857 -12.45 -4.46 14.71
N THR A 858 -12.32 -3.64 15.74
CA THR A 858 -11.00 -3.37 16.36
C THR A 858 -10.86 -4.14 17.66
N SER A 859 -9.64 -4.55 18.02
CA SER A 859 -9.41 -5.27 19.28
C SER A 859 -9.38 -4.33 20.51
N SER A 860 -9.40 -3.02 20.26
CA SER A 860 -9.21 -1.96 21.25
C SER A 860 -10.49 -1.16 21.43
N GLN A 861 -10.62 -0.01 20.77
CA GLN A 861 -11.72 0.95 20.96
C GLN A 861 -11.93 1.81 19.70
N VAL A 862 -13.09 2.45 19.62
CA VAL A 862 -13.38 3.55 18.70
C VAL A 862 -13.57 4.84 19.50
N VAL A 863 -12.73 5.83 19.26
CA VAL A 863 -12.71 7.11 19.98
C VAL A 863 -13.25 8.22 19.08
N ILE A 864 -14.31 8.90 19.50
CA ILE A 864 -14.91 9.99 18.73
C ILE A 864 -14.72 11.31 19.49
N GLY A 865 -13.87 12.17 18.94
CA GLY A 865 -13.60 13.52 19.45
C GLY A 865 -14.81 14.45 19.28
N PRO A 866 -14.85 15.59 19.99
CA PRO A 866 -16.00 16.51 20.00
C PRO A 866 -16.45 16.97 18.60
N ASP A 867 -15.49 17.15 17.69
CA ASP A 867 -15.72 17.63 16.31
C ASP A 867 -15.73 16.48 15.29
N GLY A 868 -15.65 15.24 15.76
CA GLY A 868 -15.69 14.02 14.95
C GLY A 868 -17.09 13.43 14.85
N THR A 869 -17.37 12.82 13.69
CA THR A 869 -18.64 12.12 13.41
C THR A 869 -18.37 10.71 12.88
N LEU A 870 -18.97 9.70 13.49
CA LEU A 870 -19.04 8.34 12.95
C LEU A 870 -20.47 8.08 12.46
N GLY A 871 -20.64 7.64 11.22
CA GLY A 871 -21.95 7.38 10.64
C GLY A 871 -22.02 6.19 9.68
N GLY A 872 -23.13 6.12 8.93
CA GLY A 872 -23.41 5.03 7.98
C GLY A 872 -24.34 3.96 8.55
N THR A 873 -24.30 2.77 7.97
CA THR A 873 -25.26 1.67 8.21
C THR A 873 -24.58 0.34 8.57
N GLY A 874 -23.28 0.36 8.78
CA GLY A 874 -22.49 -0.82 9.14
C GLY A 874 -22.57 -1.20 10.62
N SER A 875 -21.62 -2.03 11.05
CA SER A 875 -21.50 -2.49 12.43
C SER A 875 -20.13 -2.18 13.05
N ILE A 876 -20.12 -1.91 14.35
CA ILE A 876 -18.94 -1.67 15.17
C ILE A 876 -18.84 -2.80 16.20
N ASP A 877 -17.70 -3.47 16.22
CA ASP A 877 -17.34 -4.49 17.20
C ASP A 877 -16.12 -4.04 18.00
N ALA A 878 -16.34 -2.96 18.74
CA ALA A 878 -15.42 -2.35 19.69
C ALA A 878 -16.20 -1.44 20.65
N GLU A 879 -15.62 -1.12 21.80
CA GLU A 879 -16.17 -0.12 22.72
C GLU A 879 -16.11 1.27 22.06
N ILE A 880 -17.23 1.99 22.05
CA ILE A 880 -17.30 3.37 21.54
C ILE A 880 -17.18 4.34 22.72
N ILE A 881 -16.18 5.21 22.68
CA ILE A 881 -15.98 6.24 23.71
C ILE A 881 -15.80 7.63 23.10
N GLY A 882 -16.06 8.65 23.91
CA GLY A 882 -15.77 10.04 23.57
C GLY A 882 -16.97 10.96 23.72
N SER A 883 -16.94 12.08 23.02
CA SER A 883 -17.97 13.12 23.09
C SER A 883 -18.39 13.62 21.70
N GLY A 884 -18.01 12.91 20.64
CA GLY A 884 -18.41 13.24 19.28
C GLY A 884 -19.81 12.76 18.93
N THR A 885 -20.10 12.85 17.63
CA THR A 885 -21.41 12.58 17.06
C THR A 885 -21.47 11.18 16.48
N ILE A 886 -22.52 10.44 16.84
CA ILE A 886 -22.98 9.26 16.10
C ILE A 886 -24.09 9.71 15.14
N SER A 887 -23.96 9.35 13.87
CA SER A 887 -24.89 9.73 12.80
C SER A 887 -25.25 8.52 11.94
N PRO A 888 -26.15 7.63 12.39
CA PRO A 888 -26.75 6.62 11.52
C PRO A 888 -27.51 7.35 10.41
N GLY A 889 -27.19 7.11 9.14
CA GLY A 889 -28.00 7.68 8.05
C GLY A 889 -27.29 8.13 6.76
N GLN A 890 -28.07 7.89 5.68
CA GLN A 890 -28.15 8.39 4.28
C GLN A 890 -28.92 7.35 3.42
N SER A 891 -29.24 6.16 3.98
CA SER A 891 -29.78 5.02 3.24
C SER A 891 -30.49 4.04 4.17
N THR A 892 -31.73 4.33 4.58
CA THR A 892 -32.67 3.36 5.20
C THR A 892 -31.98 2.29 6.06
N GLY A 893 -31.38 2.63 7.22
CA GLY A 893 -30.55 1.63 7.91
C GLY A 893 -30.12 1.94 9.34
N ALA A 894 -29.62 0.92 10.03
CA ALA A 894 -29.17 1.03 11.41
C ALA A 894 -27.65 0.98 11.51
N LEU A 895 -27.04 1.91 12.24
CA LEU A 895 -25.66 1.75 12.68
C LEU A 895 -25.67 0.88 13.94
N THR A 896 -24.94 -0.24 13.92
CA THR A 896 -25.01 -1.22 15.02
C THR A 896 -23.71 -1.23 15.83
N ALA A 897 -23.77 -1.11 17.15
CA ALA A 897 -22.65 -1.34 18.07
C ALA A 897 -22.88 -2.60 18.90
N THR A 898 -21.92 -3.53 18.86
CA THR A 898 -22.03 -4.82 19.57
C THR A 898 -21.43 -4.80 20.98
N ASN A 899 -20.82 -3.68 21.38
CA ASN A 899 -20.27 -3.46 22.73
C ASN A 899 -20.90 -2.20 23.36
N ASP A 900 -20.36 -1.77 24.50
CA ASP A 900 -20.78 -0.54 25.18
C ASP A 900 -20.46 0.70 24.33
N ALA A 901 -21.33 1.70 24.41
CA ALA A 901 -21.22 2.94 23.67
C ALA A 901 -21.50 4.16 24.56
N LYS A 902 -20.54 5.09 24.59
CA LYS A 902 -20.71 6.42 25.16
C LYS A 902 -20.60 7.47 24.05
N ILE A 903 -21.64 8.31 23.95
CA ILE A 903 -21.76 9.28 22.86
C ILE A 903 -21.94 10.71 23.42
N GLY A 904 -21.44 11.72 22.69
CA GLY A 904 -21.69 13.13 23.02
C GLY A 904 -22.83 13.75 22.22
N ALA A 905 -23.11 13.22 21.04
CA ALA A 905 -24.29 13.57 20.27
C ALA A 905 -24.81 12.38 19.46
N LEU A 906 -26.13 12.40 19.20
CA LEU A 906 -26.81 11.52 18.27
C LEU A 906 -27.50 12.40 17.22
N LEU A 907 -27.14 12.22 15.95
CA LEU A 907 -27.79 12.85 14.81
C LEU A 907 -28.62 11.79 14.09
N ILE A 908 -29.92 12.04 13.92
CA ILE A 908 -30.82 11.15 13.18
C ILE A 908 -31.42 11.95 12.03
N GLU A 909 -31.25 11.41 10.82
CA GLU A 909 -31.88 11.94 9.62
C GLU A 909 -33.29 11.34 9.49
N ILE A 910 -34.29 12.19 9.22
CA ILE A 910 -35.68 11.80 9.00
C ILE A 910 -35.96 12.03 7.51
N ASP A 911 -35.89 10.96 6.72
CA ASP A 911 -36.00 10.99 5.26
C ASP A 911 -37.21 10.20 4.71
N GLY A 912 -38.12 9.74 5.57
CA GLY A 912 -39.35 9.02 5.18
C GLY A 912 -39.82 8.00 6.24
N PRO A 913 -40.50 6.90 5.84
CA PRO A 913 -40.80 5.76 6.74
C PRO A 913 -39.56 4.91 7.06
N SER A 914 -38.41 5.28 6.51
CA SER A 914 -37.08 4.75 6.79
C SER A 914 -36.67 5.02 8.23
N ASN A 915 -36.20 3.99 8.94
CA ASN A 915 -35.80 4.06 10.35
C ASN A 915 -34.28 4.15 10.47
N ASP A 916 -33.73 5.36 10.32
CA ASP A 916 -32.35 5.62 10.72
C ASP A 916 -32.25 5.53 12.25
N ARG A 917 -31.42 4.61 12.73
CA ARG A 917 -31.32 4.34 14.17
C ARG A 917 -29.95 3.83 14.60
N PHE A 918 -29.63 4.05 15.87
CA PHE A 918 -28.42 3.54 16.50
C PHE A 918 -28.75 2.34 17.40
N ASP A 919 -28.35 1.14 17.01
CA ASP A 919 -28.64 -0.10 17.73
C ASP A 919 -27.41 -0.53 18.55
N VAL A 920 -27.53 -0.53 19.88
CA VAL A 920 -26.45 -0.91 20.80
C VAL A 920 -26.82 -2.17 21.55
N THR A 921 -26.06 -3.25 21.42
CA THR A 921 -26.36 -4.48 22.19
C THR A 921 -25.88 -4.41 23.65
N GLY A 922 -24.84 -3.60 23.90
CA GLY A 922 -24.31 -3.31 25.24
C GLY A 922 -25.02 -2.15 25.95
N SER A 923 -24.29 -1.49 26.84
CA SER A 923 -24.78 -0.29 27.53
C SER A 923 -24.60 0.96 26.67
N LEU A 924 -25.67 1.74 26.53
CA LEU A 924 -25.67 3.06 25.90
C LEU A 924 -25.66 4.16 26.99
N ASP A 925 -24.56 4.90 27.10
CA ASP A 925 -24.43 6.09 27.97
C ASP A 925 -24.63 7.38 27.16
N ILE A 926 -25.75 8.05 27.41
CA ILE A 926 -26.12 9.34 26.80
C ILE A 926 -26.05 10.50 27.82
N THR A 927 -25.34 10.31 28.93
CA THR A 927 -25.18 11.35 29.95
C THR A 927 -24.47 12.57 29.38
N GLY A 928 -25.17 13.70 29.32
CA GLY A 928 -24.63 14.94 28.74
C GLY A 928 -24.76 15.02 27.21
N ALA A 929 -25.34 14.01 26.56
CA ALA A 929 -25.43 13.97 25.10
C ALA A 929 -26.51 14.89 24.53
N THR A 930 -26.34 15.33 23.29
CA THR A 930 -27.33 16.11 22.51
C THR A 930 -27.96 15.26 21.41
N LEU A 931 -29.28 15.27 21.30
CA LEU A 931 -30.00 14.69 20.16
C LEU A 931 -30.28 15.79 19.12
N THR A 932 -29.98 15.53 17.85
CA THR A 932 -30.36 16.40 16.72
C THR A 932 -31.16 15.59 15.72
N LEU A 933 -32.32 16.09 15.32
CA LEU A 933 -33.18 15.48 14.32
C LEU A 933 -33.13 16.33 13.04
N ALA A 934 -32.70 15.74 11.91
CA ALA A 934 -32.57 16.44 10.64
C ALA A 934 -33.63 15.95 9.67
N ASP A 935 -34.66 16.76 9.39
CA ASP A 935 -35.68 16.45 8.38
C ASP A 935 -35.11 16.71 6.99
N LEU A 936 -34.89 15.63 6.21
CA LEU A 936 -34.33 15.67 4.86
C LEU A 936 -35.40 15.80 3.77
N GLY A 937 -36.65 16.04 4.14
CA GLY A 937 -37.75 16.26 3.20
C GLY A 937 -38.67 15.05 3.13
N GLY A 938 -39.54 14.95 4.12
CA GLY A 938 -40.63 13.98 4.17
C GLY A 938 -41.55 14.19 5.37
N GLY A 939 -41.00 14.79 6.43
CA GLY A 939 -41.68 14.95 7.71
C GLY A 939 -41.86 13.61 8.42
N LEU A 940 -41.87 13.64 9.75
CA LEU A 940 -42.14 12.44 10.54
C LEU A 940 -43.64 12.10 10.50
N THR A 941 -44.02 11.06 9.78
CA THR A 941 -45.41 10.58 9.68
C THR A 941 -45.72 9.37 10.54
N GLU A 942 -44.69 8.64 10.98
CA GLU A 942 -44.85 7.40 11.73
C GLU A 942 -45.32 7.66 13.15
N PRO A 943 -46.35 6.94 13.66
CA PRO A 943 -46.83 7.14 15.03
C PRO A 943 -45.76 6.81 16.08
N ILE A 944 -44.84 5.91 15.75
CA ILE A 944 -43.69 5.51 16.57
C ILE A 944 -42.47 5.43 15.65
N TYR A 945 -41.42 6.17 15.98
CA TYR A 945 -40.16 6.17 15.24
C TYR A 945 -39.00 5.83 16.16
N THR A 946 -38.33 4.70 15.91
CA THR A 946 -37.22 4.25 16.77
C THR A 946 -35.94 4.93 16.35
N ILE A 947 -35.31 5.66 17.28
CA ILE A 947 -34.03 6.35 17.03
C ILE A 947 -32.84 5.61 17.62
N ALA A 948 -33.06 4.78 18.64
CA ALA A 948 -32.01 3.91 19.19
C ALA A 948 -32.59 2.67 19.88
N SER A 949 -31.81 1.60 19.92
CA SER A 949 -32.02 0.46 20.83
C SER A 949 -30.78 0.22 21.69
N TYR A 950 -30.96 -0.37 22.87
CA TYR A 950 -29.89 -0.55 23.84
C TYR A 950 -30.07 -1.84 24.66
N GLY A 951 -28.97 -2.41 25.18
CA GLY A 951 -29.02 -3.46 26.21
C GLY A 951 -29.30 -2.88 27.61
N SER A 952 -28.67 -1.76 27.94
CA SER A 952 -29.02 -0.92 29.09
C SER A 952 -28.80 0.56 28.79
N LEU A 953 -29.60 1.46 29.37
CA LEU A 953 -29.50 2.90 29.15
C LEU A 953 -29.02 3.63 30.41
N THR A 954 -28.04 4.53 30.25
CA THR A 954 -27.61 5.47 31.29
C THR A 954 -27.82 6.91 30.82
N GLY A 955 -28.56 7.69 31.62
CA GLY A 955 -28.80 9.12 31.37
C GLY A 955 -29.99 9.41 30.45
N THR A 956 -30.17 10.70 30.13
CA THR A 956 -31.14 11.23 29.16
C THR A 956 -30.47 12.32 28.34
N PHE A 957 -30.96 12.59 27.11
CA PHE A 957 -30.45 13.70 26.32
C PHE A 957 -30.59 15.02 27.07
N THR A 958 -29.51 15.80 27.12
CA THR A 958 -29.47 17.10 27.81
C THR A 958 -30.10 18.20 26.94
N ASN A 959 -29.88 18.13 25.62
CA ASN A 959 -30.48 19.01 24.64
C ASN A 959 -31.09 18.18 23.51
N ILE A 960 -32.19 18.67 22.94
CA ILE A 960 -32.83 18.09 21.77
C ILE A 960 -33.09 19.20 20.76
N ASN A 961 -32.44 19.13 19.60
CA ASN A 961 -32.52 20.10 18.53
C ASN A 961 -33.49 19.63 17.45
N ASN A 962 -34.22 20.57 16.85
CA ASN A 962 -35.16 20.33 15.74
C ASN A 962 -36.22 19.26 16.04
N PHE A 963 -36.70 19.23 17.28
CA PHE A 963 -37.69 18.25 17.69
C PHE A 963 -39.02 18.40 16.89
N PRO A 964 -39.52 17.32 16.26
CA PRO A 964 -40.77 17.36 15.49
C PRO A 964 -41.94 17.84 16.34
N ALA A 965 -42.74 18.76 15.81
CA ALA A 965 -43.95 19.20 16.48
C ALA A 965 -45.00 18.08 16.48
N GLY A 966 -45.69 17.89 17.62
CA GLY A 966 -46.70 16.83 17.76
C GLY A 966 -46.12 15.45 18.07
N TYR A 967 -44.92 15.41 18.65
CA TYR A 967 -44.27 14.19 19.13
C TYR A 967 -43.76 14.38 20.56
N SER A 968 -43.52 13.26 21.26
CA SER A 968 -42.85 13.15 22.55
C SER A 968 -41.76 12.08 22.47
N ILE A 969 -40.80 12.07 23.41
CA ILE A 969 -39.72 11.08 23.45
C ILE A 969 -39.95 10.11 24.61
N ASP A 970 -39.89 8.81 24.33
CA ASP A 970 -39.86 7.76 25.34
C ASP A 970 -38.50 7.07 25.30
N TYR A 971 -37.83 7.04 26.45
CA TYR A 971 -36.50 6.48 26.62
C TYR A 971 -36.52 4.99 26.93
N ALA A 972 -37.66 4.39 27.26
CA ALA A 972 -37.78 3.00 27.73
C ALA A 972 -38.89 2.23 27.02
N PHE A 973 -39.20 2.61 25.77
CA PHE A 973 -40.25 1.97 24.99
C PHE A 973 -39.93 0.50 24.74
N GLY A 974 -40.87 -0.39 25.09
CA GLY A 974 -40.64 -1.84 25.06
C GLY A 974 -39.51 -2.34 25.97
N GLY A 975 -39.04 -1.52 26.92
CA GLY A 975 -37.98 -1.84 27.88
C GLY A 975 -36.54 -1.65 27.39
N SER A 976 -36.32 -1.40 26.08
CA SER A 976 -34.97 -1.39 25.50
C SER A 976 -34.79 -0.46 24.29
N LYS A 977 -35.68 0.51 24.08
CA LYS A 977 -35.66 1.42 22.92
C LYS A 977 -35.88 2.87 23.32
N ILE A 978 -35.27 3.78 22.55
CA ILE A 978 -35.60 5.21 22.54
C ILE A 978 -36.41 5.50 21.27
N VAL A 979 -37.61 6.05 21.44
CA VAL A 979 -38.54 6.30 20.33
C VAL A 979 -39.12 7.72 20.39
N LEU A 980 -39.48 8.26 19.23
CA LEU A 980 -40.35 9.41 19.07
C LEU A 980 -41.79 8.89 18.91
N ILE A 981 -42.72 9.40 19.73
CA ILE A 981 -44.13 8.97 19.75
C ILE A 981 -45.00 10.15 19.37
N SER A 982 -45.91 9.99 18.41
CA SER A 982 -46.86 11.05 18.07
C SER A 982 -47.75 11.40 19.28
N ASP A 983 -47.94 12.69 19.52
CA ASP A 983 -48.90 13.23 20.50
C ASP A 983 -50.35 12.91 20.10
N THR A 984 -50.56 12.58 18.83
CA THR A 984 -51.81 12.00 18.33
C THR A 984 -51.83 10.54 18.72
N ASP A 985 -52.83 10.14 19.52
CA ASP A 985 -52.99 8.78 20.02
C ASP A 985 -52.73 7.75 18.89
N PRO A 986 -51.71 6.87 19.03
CA PRO A 986 -51.39 5.84 18.03
C PRO A 986 -52.62 5.00 17.66
N PHE A 987 -53.56 4.83 18.60
CA PHE A 987 -54.84 4.16 18.38
C PHE A 987 -55.74 4.93 17.39
N THR A 988 -55.68 6.26 17.41
CA THR A 988 -56.41 7.14 16.50
C THR A 988 -55.81 7.13 15.10
N ILE A 989 -54.48 7.10 14.96
CA ILE A 989 -53.80 6.98 13.65
C ILE A 989 -54.03 5.60 13.04
N TRP A 990 -53.87 4.52 13.80
CA TRP A 990 -54.19 3.14 13.36
C TRP A 990 -55.66 3.01 12.93
N SER A 991 -56.61 3.59 13.69
CA SER A 991 -58.03 3.58 13.31
C SER A 991 -58.35 4.30 11.99
N GLN A 992 -57.47 5.22 11.56
CA GLN A 992 -57.63 6.00 10.34
C GLN A 992 -56.93 5.37 9.13
N THR A 993 -55.81 4.66 9.30
CA THR A 993 -55.06 4.01 8.21
C THR A 993 -55.58 2.62 7.84
N THR A 994 -56.29 1.89 8.71
CA THR A 994 -56.92 0.59 8.39
C THR A 994 -58.29 0.66 7.69
N ASN A 995 -58.59 1.75 6.97
CA ASN A 995 -59.80 1.87 6.13
C ASN A 995 -61.10 1.35 6.80
N GLY A 996 -61.54 1.99 7.89
CA GLY A 996 -62.94 1.90 8.31
C GLY A 996 -63.36 0.63 9.06
N LEU A 997 -62.50 0.07 9.91
CA LEU A 997 -62.89 -1.00 10.84
C LEU A 997 -63.61 -0.47 12.11
N THR A 998 -64.55 0.47 11.92
CA THR A 998 -65.64 0.72 12.88
C THR A 998 -66.94 0.17 12.31
N GLY A 999 -67.17 -1.13 12.51
CA GLY A 999 -68.50 -1.66 12.83
C GLY A 999 -69.62 -1.72 11.78
N GLU A 1000 -69.48 -1.22 10.53
CA GLU A 1000 -70.60 -1.33 9.56
C GLU A 1000 -70.25 -1.86 8.15
N ASP A 1001 -68.99 -1.84 7.68
CA ASP A 1001 -68.65 -2.21 6.28
C ASP A 1001 -67.84 -3.52 6.07
N ALA A 1002 -67.62 -4.34 7.12
CA ALA A 1002 -66.93 -5.62 6.98
C ALA A 1002 -67.81 -6.69 6.31
N GLY A 1003 -67.73 -6.80 4.98
CA GLY A 1003 -68.32 -7.90 4.21
C GLY A 1003 -67.50 -9.18 4.29
N PHE A 1004 -68.16 -10.34 4.39
CA PHE A 1004 -67.52 -11.66 4.26
C PHE A 1004 -66.77 -11.76 2.92
N GLY A 1005 -65.43 -11.81 2.96
CA GLY A 1005 -64.56 -12.02 1.78
C GLY A 1005 -63.41 -11.02 1.58
N ALA A 1006 -63.18 -10.08 2.51
CA ALA A 1006 -61.98 -9.23 2.51
C ALA A 1006 -60.77 -9.97 3.12
N ASP A 1007 -59.56 -9.58 2.69
CA ASP A 1007 -58.24 -10.04 3.16
C ASP A 1007 -57.46 -8.79 3.64
N PRO A 1008 -57.69 -8.34 4.89
CA PRO A 1008 -57.20 -7.05 5.38
C PRO A 1008 -55.69 -7.03 5.68
N ASP A 1009 -55.09 -8.18 6.00
CA ASP A 1009 -53.65 -8.32 6.24
C ASP A 1009 -52.83 -8.65 4.97
N LYS A 1010 -53.51 -8.90 3.84
CA LYS A 1010 -52.94 -9.18 2.51
C LYS A 1010 -52.06 -10.43 2.49
N ASP A 1011 -52.36 -11.41 3.34
CA ASP A 1011 -51.64 -12.69 3.37
C ASP A 1011 -52.04 -13.63 2.21
N GLY A 1012 -53.05 -13.24 1.42
CA GLY A 1012 -53.53 -13.95 0.24
C GLY A 1012 -54.66 -14.95 0.54
N LEU A 1013 -55.20 -14.97 1.76
CA LEU A 1013 -56.31 -15.85 2.17
C LEU A 1013 -57.56 -15.02 2.57
N PRO A 1014 -58.71 -15.21 1.90
CA PRO A 1014 -59.94 -14.51 2.28
C PRO A 1014 -60.62 -15.27 3.44
N ASN A 1015 -60.20 -15.00 4.67
CA ASN A 1015 -60.84 -15.54 5.88
C ASN A 1015 -60.90 -14.53 7.04
N SER A 1016 -62.16 -14.11 7.33
CA SER A 1016 -62.70 -13.78 8.67
C SER A 1016 -62.80 -12.32 9.09
N ILE A 1017 -63.64 -12.09 10.11
CA ILE A 1017 -63.90 -10.80 10.76
C ILE A 1017 -62.78 -10.53 11.76
N GLU A 1018 -62.10 -9.40 11.63
CA GLU A 1018 -61.01 -8.97 12.52
C GLU A 1018 -61.47 -7.88 13.49
N PHE A 1019 -61.10 -8.01 14.76
CA PHE A 1019 -61.16 -6.92 15.75
C PHE A 1019 -59.90 -6.98 16.60
N ILE A 1020 -59.27 -5.83 16.81
CA ILE A 1020 -58.13 -5.69 17.71
C ILE A 1020 -58.61 -5.10 19.04
N LEU A 1021 -58.22 -5.72 20.16
CA LEU A 1021 -58.46 -5.25 21.52
C LEU A 1021 -57.11 -4.95 22.15
N GLY A 1022 -56.88 -3.73 22.66
CA GLY A 1022 -55.65 -3.33 23.35
C GLY A 1022 -55.76 -1.91 23.92
N THR A 1023 -55.02 -1.61 25.00
CA THR A 1023 -54.87 -0.25 25.55
C THR A 1023 -53.69 0.45 24.88
N ASN A 1024 -53.75 1.80 24.80
CA ASN A 1024 -52.65 2.60 24.28
C ASN A 1024 -51.39 2.37 25.15
N PRO A 1025 -50.28 1.83 24.59
CA PRO A 1025 -49.04 1.60 25.33
C PRO A 1025 -48.44 2.86 25.96
N ALA A 1026 -48.71 4.04 25.37
CA ALA A 1026 -48.23 5.34 25.85
C ALA A 1026 -49.12 5.94 26.95
N THR A 1027 -50.35 5.44 27.16
CA THR A 1027 -51.27 5.93 28.19
C THR A 1027 -52.01 4.79 28.91
N PRO A 1028 -51.31 3.99 29.74
CA PRO A 1028 -51.86 2.78 30.35
C PRO A 1028 -53.07 3.00 31.28
N ASP A 1029 -53.32 4.24 31.70
CA ASP A 1029 -54.40 4.60 32.65
C ASP A 1029 -55.70 5.09 31.97
N GLN A 1030 -55.75 5.17 30.64
CA GLN A 1030 -56.99 5.52 29.93
C GLN A 1030 -57.82 4.25 29.69
N ASN A 1031 -59.08 4.26 30.15
CA ASN A 1031 -60.01 3.14 30.00
C ASN A 1031 -60.03 2.65 28.53
N PRO A 1032 -59.87 1.34 28.26
CA PRO A 1032 -59.93 0.82 26.90
C PRO A 1032 -61.27 1.17 26.23
N PRO A 1033 -61.28 1.39 24.90
CA PRO A 1033 -62.48 1.83 24.17
C PRO A 1033 -63.62 0.80 24.16
N LEU A 1034 -63.38 -0.45 24.57
CA LEU A 1034 -64.40 -1.47 24.79
C LEU A 1034 -64.38 -1.95 26.24
N LEU A 1035 -65.50 -1.75 26.95
CA LEU A 1035 -65.71 -2.23 28.31
C LEU A 1035 -65.77 -3.75 28.30
N PHE A 1036 -64.77 -4.41 28.86
CA PHE A 1036 -64.87 -5.82 29.24
C PHE A 1036 -65.89 -5.99 30.37
N GLU A 1037 -66.77 -6.97 30.27
CA GLU A 1037 -67.55 -7.41 31.43
C GLU A 1037 -66.66 -8.36 32.24
N PHE A 1038 -66.35 -7.98 33.47
CA PHE A 1038 -65.65 -8.85 34.41
C PHE A 1038 -66.68 -9.74 35.12
N PHE A 1039 -66.57 -11.05 34.94
CA PHE A 1039 -67.45 -12.01 35.60
C PHE A 1039 -66.61 -13.12 36.25
N ASN A 1040 -66.76 -13.31 37.56
CA ASN A 1040 -66.04 -14.34 38.34
C ASN A 1040 -64.50 -14.35 38.21
N GLY A 1041 -63.88 -13.18 37.98
CA GLY A 1041 -62.42 -13.07 37.84
C GLY A 1041 -61.89 -13.37 36.44
N ASN A 1042 -62.78 -13.55 35.46
CA ASN A 1042 -62.47 -13.74 34.05
C ASN A 1042 -62.88 -12.50 33.23
N THR A 1043 -62.16 -12.26 32.14
CA THR A 1043 -62.45 -11.19 31.17
C THR A 1043 -63.36 -11.73 30.07
N LEU A 1044 -64.55 -11.13 29.87
CA LEU A 1044 -65.49 -11.50 28.81
C LEU A 1044 -65.48 -10.49 27.66
N ALA A 1045 -65.39 -11.00 26.43
CA ALA A 1045 -65.61 -10.23 25.22
C ALA A 1045 -66.77 -10.85 24.41
N SER A 1046 -67.80 -10.07 24.10
CA SER A 1046 -68.99 -10.55 23.40
C SER A 1046 -69.33 -9.76 22.15
N PHE A 1047 -69.72 -10.45 21.08
CA PHE A 1047 -69.97 -9.85 19.76
C PHE A 1047 -71.22 -10.45 19.10
N PRO A 1048 -72.04 -9.64 18.40
CA PRO A 1048 -73.11 -10.14 17.56
C PRO A 1048 -72.55 -10.75 16.26
N LEU A 1049 -73.06 -11.92 15.84
CA LEU A 1049 -72.65 -12.60 14.60
C LEU A 1049 -73.87 -13.05 13.81
N ALA A 1050 -73.92 -12.70 12.52
CA ALA A 1050 -75.06 -12.97 11.62
C ALA A 1050 -74.99 -14.33 10.88
N ALA A 1051 -74.01 -15.18 11.19
CA ALA A 1051 -73.78 -16.47 10.51
C ALA A 1051 -74.22 -17.68 11.37
N GLN A 1052 -74.69 -18.76 10.73
CA GLN A 1052 -75.07 -20.00 11.43
C GLN A 1052 -73.88 -20.61 12.20
N ALA A 1053 -74.09 -20.96 13.46
CA ALA A 1053 -73.08 -21.42 14.41
C ALA A 1053 -72.28 -22.67 13.97
N SER A 1054 -72.79 -23.46 13.02
CA SER A 1054 -72.20 -24.74 12.58
C SER A 1054 -71.01 -24.63 11.61
N TYR A 1055 -70.63 -23.42 11.16
CA TYR A 1055 -69.57 -23.19 10.17
C TYR A 1055 -68.35 -22.42 10.71
N LEU A 1056 -68.22 -22.35 12.03
CA LEU A 1056 -67.24 -21.47 12.68
C LEU A 1056 -66.29 -22.34 13.50
N SER A 1057 -64.99 -22.29 13.20
CA SER A 1057 -63.93 -22.69 14.14
C SER A 1057 -63.14 -21.45 14.55
N PRO A 1058 -63.59 -20.70 15.58
CA PRO A 1058 -62.93 -19.47 15.97
C PRO A 1058 -61.60 -19.77 16.67
N ARG A 1059 -60.53 -19.14 16.21
CA ARG A 1059 -59.19 -19.23 16.77
C ARG A 1059 -58.78 -17.84 17.24
N ALA A 1060 -58.62 -17.67 18.55
CA ALA A 1060 -58.06 -16.44 19.10
C ALA A 1060 -56.54 -16.51 18.99
N GLN A 1061 -55.93 -15.51 18.37
CA GLN A 1061 -54.47 -15.33 18.35
C GLN A 1061 -54.14 -14.01 19.03
N PHE A 1062 -52.95 -13.92 19.63
CA PHE A 1062 -52.46 -12.69 20.25
C PHE A 1062 -51.10 -12.27 19.70
N SER A 1063 -50.79 -10.99 19.81
CA SER A 1063 -49.52 -10.38 19.42
C SER A 1063 -49.13 -9.28 20.40
N ASP A 1064 -47.83 -9.11 20.63
CA ASP A 1064 -47.29 -8.04 21.48
C ASP A 1064 -46.77 -6.85 20.64
N ASP A 1065 -46.61 -7.06 19.33
CA ASP A 1065 -45.91 -6.17 18.40
C ASP A 1065 -46.65 -5.92 17.07
N LEU A 1066 -47.84 -6.50 16.88
CA LEU A 1066 -48.64 -6.55 15.65
C LEU A 1066 -48.03 -7.32 14.47
N GLU A 1067 -46.79 -7.77 14.57
CA GLU A 1067 -46.07 -8.48 13.51
C GLU A 1067 -46.06 -10.01 13.73
N THR A 1068 -45.90 -10.45 14.97
CA THR A 1068 -45.87 -11.88 15.33
C THR A 1068 -47.12 -12.32 16.08
N TRP A 1069 -47.85 -13.28 15.51
CA TRP A 1069 -49.12 -13.77 16.03
C TRP A 1069 -49.02 -15.21 16.56
N GLN A 1070 -49.47 -15.42 17.80
CA GLN A 1070 -49.38 -16.69 18.52
C GLN A 1070 -50.77 -17.21 18.90
N ASP A 1071 -50.94 -18.54 18.91
CA ASP A 1071 -52.25 -19.21 19.04
C ASP A 1071 -52.71 -19.45 20.49
N GLN A 1072 -51.84 -19.25 21.48
CA GLN A 1072 -52.08 -19.59 22.88
C GLN A 1072 -51.21 -18.73 23.81
N ILE A 1073 -51.81 -17.96 24.73
CA ILE A 1073 -51.07 -17.37 25.86
C ILE A 1073 -50.93 -18.47 26.91
N ALA A 1074 -49.71 -18.76 27.38
CA ALA A 1074 -49.49 -19.77 28.41
C ALA A 1074 -50.23 -19.41 29.70
N GLY A 1075 -51.31 -20.13 30.01
CA GLY A 1075 -52.13 -19.94 31.22
C GLY A 1075 -53.47 -19.22 31.02
N VAL A 1076 -53.83 -18.82 29.79
CA VAL A 1076 -55.13 -18.21 29.47
C VAL A 1076 -55.86 -19.07 28.45
N ASP A 1077 -56.67 -20.01 28.94
CA ASP A 1077 -57.56 -20.80 28.09
C ASP A 1077 -58.83 -19.98 27.78
N GLY A 1078 -58.99 -19.57 26.53
CA GLY A 1078 -60.19 -18.87 26.05
C GLY A 1078 -61.35 -19.83 25.83
N ASN A 1079 -62.39 -19.79 26.66
CA ASN A 1079 -63.62 -20.57 26.44
C ASN A 1079 -64.60 -19.79 25.56
N LEU A 1080 -64.86 -20.32 24.37
CA LEU A 1080 -65.82 -19.77 23.43
C LEU A 1080 -67.23 -20.30 23.71
N THR A 1081 -68.20 -19.41 23.86
CA THR A 1081 -69.63 -19.72 23.92
C THR A 1081 -70.39 -18.97 22.84
N ILE A 1082 -71.27 -19.67 22.12
CA ILE A 1082 -72.15 -19.07 21.11
C ILE A 1082 -73.58 -19.22 21.59
N ASP A 1083 -74.25 -18.09 21.82
CA ASP A 1083 -75.63 -18.01 22.25
C ASP A 1083 -76.51 -17.72 21.04
N GLU A 1084 -77.26 -18.72 20.58
CA GLU A 1084 -77.96 -18.64 19.30
C GLU A 1084 -79.20 -17.74 19.36
N ASN A 1085 -79.39 -16.91 18.33
CA ASN A 1085 -80.50 -15.96 18.23
C ASN A 1085 -80.61 -14.99 19.42
N PHE A 1086 -79.50 -14.76 20.13
CA PHE A 1086 -79.47 -13.97 21.36
C PHE A 1086 -80.00 -12.55 21.18
N PHE A 1087 -79.65 -11.91 20.06
CA PHE A 1087 -80.07 -10.55 19.77
C PHE A 1087 -81.34 -10.50 18.91
N ALA A 1088 -81.45 -11.40 17.92
CA ALA A 1088 -82.60 -11.56 17.02
C ALA A 1088 -82.50 -12.91 16.27
N PRO A 1089 -83.56 -13.39 15.60
CA PRO A 1089 -83.47 -14.57 14.74
C PRO A 1089 -82.36 -14.42 13.69
N SER A 1090 -81.42 -15.37 13.65
CA SER A 1090 -80.19 -15.37 12.79
C SER A 1090 -79.07 -14.42 13.24
N LEU A 1091 -79.18 -13.80 14.42
CA LEU A 1091 -78.15 -12.96 15.02
C LEU A 1091 -77.73 -13.55 16.37
N HIS A 1092 -76.62 -14.28 16.36
CA HIS A 1092 -76.04 -15.00 17.50
C HIS A 1092 -75.16 -14.07 18.33
N LYS A 1093 -74.95 -14.36 19.63
CA LYS A 1093 -73.94 -13.71 20.46
C LYS A 1093 -72.77 -14.66 20.63
N VAL A 1094 -71.61 -14.32 20.11
CA VAL A 1094 -70.37 -15.05 20.39
C VAL A 1094 -69.71 -14.39 21.60
N THR A 1095 -69.34 -15.18 22.61
CA THR A 1095 -68.63 -14.73 23.81
C THR A 1095 -67.34 -15.52 23.95
N ILE A 1096 -66.25 -14.81 24.18
CA ILE A 1096 -64.96 -15.40 24.51
C ILE A 1096 -64.69 -15.05 25.97
N GLU A 1097 -64.52 -16.07 26.80
CA GLU A 1097 -64.15 -15.95 28.19
C GLU A 1097 -62.68 -16.27 28.37
N PHE A 1098 -61.90 -15.30 28.80
CA PHE A 1098 -60.49 -15.49 29.13
C PHE A 1098 -60.34 -15.74 30.63
N ALA A 1099 -59.64 -16.82 31.00
CA ALA A 1099 -59.35 -17.14 32.38
C ALA A 1099 -58.41 -16.08 33.00
N GLY A 1100 -58.86 -15.38 34.04
CA GLY A 1100 -58.10 -14.29 34.68
C GLY A 1100 -58.39 -12.89 34.13
N ILE A 1101 -57.90 -11.86 34.84
CA ILE A 1101 -57.95 -10.47 34.37
C ILE A 1101 -56.80 -10.28 33.39
N ILE A 1102 -57.11 -10.10 32.11
CA ILE A 1102 -56.12 -9.67 31.12
C ILE A 1102 -55.81 -8.19 31.40
N THR A 1103 -54.68 -7.92 32.05
CA THR A 1103 -54.21 -6.56 32.35
C THR A 1103 -53.11 -6.07 31.43
N ASP A 1104 -52.49 -6.97 30.66
CA ASP A 1104 -51.24 -6.69 29.97
C ASP A 1104 -51.46 -6.61 28.44
N HIS A 1105 -50.61 -5.81 27.82
CA HIS A 1105 -50.76 -5.21 26.50
C HIS A 1105 -50.61 -6.23 25.37
N HIS A 1106 -51.73 -6.83 24.96
CA HIS A 1106 -51.77 -7.80 23.86
C HIS A 1106 -52.83 -7.38 22.84
N PHE A 1107 -52.50 -7.46 21.55
CA PHE A 1107 -53.45 -7.37 20.45
C PHE A 1107 -54.08 -8.74 20.24
N PHE A 1108 -55.39 -8.82 20.02
CA PHE A 1108 -56.10 -10.08 19.77
C PHE A 1108 -56.69 -10.10 18.36
N ARG A 1109 -56.74 -11.27 17.71
CA ARG A 1109 -57.53 -11.48 16.47
C ARG A 1109 -58.34 -12.78 16.56
N LEU A 1110 -59.51 -12.80 15.94
CA LEU A 1110 -60.40 -13.97 15.90
C LEU A 1110 -60.49 -14.51 14.47
N GLN A 1111 -59.73 -15.57 14.18
CA GLN A 1111 -59.82 -16.24 12.89
C GLN A 1111 -61.02 -17.18 12.88
N VAL A 1112 -61.93 -17.01 11.93
CA VAL A 1112 -63.15 -17.80 11.75
C VAL A 1112 -63.03 -18.59 10.45
N ASN A 1113 -62.38 -19.75 10.51
CA ASN A 1113 -62.24 -20.63 9.36
C ASN A 1113 -63.58 -21.32 9.04
N ARG A 1114 -63.88 -21.45 7.74
CA ARG A 1114 -65.10 -22.09 7.22
C ARG A 1114 -64.99 -23.60 7.11
#